data_AF-A0A8S9TUB7-F1
#
_entry.id   AF-A0A8S9TUB7-F1
#
_cell.length_a   1.000
_cell.length_b   1.000
_cell.length_c   1.000
_cell.angle_alpha   90.00
_cell.angle_beta   90.00
_cell.angle_gamma   90.00
#
_symmetry.space_group_name_H-M   'P 1'
#
loop_
_entity.id
_entity.type
_entity.pdbx_description
1 polymer ?
#
loop_
_entity_poly.entity_id
_entity_poly.type
_entity_poly.pdbx_seq_one_letter_code
_entity_poly.pdbx_strand_id
1 'polypeptide(L)'
;MKAAGASATETTESDDVHKTKSASSIRADAAEAELAKLREQMSKRKFFKFSCKIGWCSHGGDCRSGFEENVELLKRRLAAVEREIALIEHFSVIRFEMERRIQKVVKEIQLKYAKANALDLVIVMDCTGSMGPWIDEVKSAIVSIIDNVKKDHPSANVRVGFVAYRDFCDGVKRLQVYHLTSDVAAVRKFIFRLAAFGGGDGPEDIPGGLEAALAMPFNAQARRIVLVGDSPCHGSRFNDGEDDRRYLFQIQQSPDICAQMREMVRRGIDFTIIEIQPNYTAKMVTILWEEYDKAKSLDGFGRDFRRVSLSKAGDAARFASSVRSSASSSLSASKERSVLASSQFAVALDTKKSGRPTLKLSHVLEGDDEEEKPPVVVVPPEVKPLNWAEVKNSPDVDAVRHSLHFRPGEPVDWKNLNLKHTQQDTKIRLAQSCFAIGAMRSAHALYDCNMGTCLVAKCYYGKAARSSSTSKHSLQNDVKMQIVAKYLATAFSASEKVERGVDFISTCWYEIKNPLETGSGRSMAMFTAEPYIDGEYKKYNNNNGWIRDDGLDLSETAQAFSHFTWQTTFGQLMVVDLQGVGCIFTDPQIHSKDGKFGCGNLSDVGMTAFFATHDCKSACRALGLKPLKHSELGSKCIDESATTNREEDEAKEATKKKMTCSCPLCGDITTVLHSDFTAAYRKGREVYCKPCDSKSERKTRRKCQKCKKKFAYSPYWHSMKGMEPPQSCKSCEPSTRPIS
;
A
#
# COMPACT_ATOMS: atom_id res chain seq x y z
N MET A 1 67.25 -43.33 -26.06
CA MET A 1 67.26 -44.37 -25.00
C MET A 1 65.84 -44.51 -24.46
N LYS A 2 65.43 -45.74 -24.16
CA LYS A 2 64.03 -46.20 -24.05
C LYS A 2 63.22 -45.62 -22.87
N ALA A 3 61.96 -45.31 -23.19
CA ALA A 3 60.69 -45.61 -22.50
C ALA A 3 60.50 -45.29 -20.99
N ALA A 4 59.45 -44.53 -20.67
CA ALA A 4 58.17 -45.06 -20.14
C ALA A 4 57.15 -43.92 -19.93
N GLY A 5 55.92 -44.09 -20.42
CA GLY A 5 54.79 -43.20 -20.13
C GLY A 5 54.06 -43.63 -18.86
N ALA A 6 53.53 -42.66 -18.11
CA ALA A 6 52.60 -42.89 -17.01
C ALA A 6 51.49 -41.83 -17.04
N SER A 7 50.26 -42.36 -17.03
CA SER A 7 48.96 -41.68 -17.02
C SER A 7 48.75 -40.91 -15.71
N ALA A 8 48.23 -39.69 -15.84
CA ALA A 8 47.78 -38.87 -14.71
C ALA A 8 46.35 -39.31 -14.32
N THR A 9 46.18 -39.71 -13.06
CA THR A 9 44.88 -39.90 -12.41
C THR A 9 44.59 -38.72 -11.49
N GLU A 10 43.47 -38.07 -11.75
CA GLU A 10 42.83 -37.06 -10.90
C GLU A 10 42.55 -37.62 -9.49
N THR A 11 42.87 -36.81 -8.48
CA THR A 11 42.28 -36.93 -7.14
C THR A 11 41.68 -35.58 -6.80
N THR A 12 40.37 -35.52 -6.84
CA THR A 12 39.56 -34.40 -6.37
C THR A 12 39.44 -34.50 -4.86
N GLU A 13 40.13 -33.63 -4.13
CA GLU A 13 39.82 -33.34 -2.73
C GLU A 13 38.54 -32.50 -2.66
N SER A 14 37.59 -32.99 -1.87
CA SER A 14 36.30 -32.37 -1.61
C SER A 14 36.40 -31.34 -0.49
N ASP A 15 36.32 -30.05 -0.83
CA ASP A 15 36.15 -28.97 0.13
C ASP A 15 34.68 -28.92 0.63
N ASP A 16 34.44 -29.56 1.76
CA ASP A 16 33.16 -29.55 2.48
C ASP A 16 33.03 -28.25 3.30
N VAL A 17 32.61 -27.16 2.64
CA VAL A 17 32.25 -25.91 3.30
C VAL A 17 30.93 -26.11 4.06
N HIS A 18 30.98 -26.06 5.38
CA HIS A 18 29.83 -26.08 6.29
C HIS A 18 28.77 -25.03 5.90
N LYS A 19 27.80 -25.43 5.05
CA LYS A 19 26.59 -24.66 4.76
C LYS A 19 25.67 -24.72 5.97
N THR A 20 25.53 -23.60 6.67
CA THR A 20 24.47 -23.41 7.68
C THR A 20 23.10 -23.75 7.06
N LYS A 21 22.39 -24.72 7.65
CA LYS A 21 21.07 -25.16 7.17
C LYS A 21 20.08 -24.00 7.16
N SER A 22 19.26 -23.96 6.11
CA SER A 22 18.36 -22.84 5.84
C SER A 22 17.07 -22.90 6.67
N ALA A 23 16.40 -21.79 7.02
CA ALA A 23 15.21 -21.84 7.90
C ALA A 23 14.03 -22.69 7.38
N SER A 24 13.83 -22.77 6.05
CA SER A 24 12.85 -23.68 5.45
C SER A 24 13.33 -25.13 5.42
N SER A 25 14.64 -25.37 5.39
CA SER A 25 15.22 -26.70 5.62
C SER A 25 15.13 -27.07 7.10
N ILE A 26 15.34 -26.15 8.03
CA ILE A 26 15.14 -26.41 9.47
C ILE A 26 13.66 -26.71 9.74
N ARG A 27 12.73 -25.98 9.10
CA ARG A 27 11.29 -26.26 9.21
C ARG A 27 10.89 -27.55 8.48
N ALA A 28 11.49 -27.86 7.33
CA ALA A 28 11.32 -29.14 6.65
C ALA A 28 11.86 -30.29 7.50
N ASP A 29 13.11 -30.23 7.95
CA ASP A 29 13.76 -31.19 8.84
C ASP A 29 12.93 -31.37 10.13
N ALA A 30 12.39 -30.29 10.71
CA ALA A 30 11.52 -30.35 11.89
C ALA A 30 10.17 -31.00 11.60
N ALA A 31 9.53 -30.66 10.47
CA ALA A 31 8.28 -31.27 10.03
C ALA A 31 8.47 -32.75 9.68
N GLU A 32 9.58 -33.11 9.02
CA GLU A 32 9.98 -34.49 8.71
C GLU A 32 10.27 -35.28 9.99
N ALA A 33 10.98 -34.68 10.96
CA ALA A 33 11.22 -35.29 12.26
C ALA A 33 9.93 -35.48 13.07
N GLU A 34 8.99 -34.52 13.02
CA GLU A 34 7.66 -34.66 13.61
C GLU A 34 6.85 -35.76 12.92
N LEU A 35 6.89 -35.82 11.58
CA LEU A 35 6.25 -36.86 10.80
C LEU A 35 6.77 -38.25 11.17
N ALA A 36 8.09 -38.41 11.30
CA ALA A 36 8.73 -39.64 11.72
C ALA A 36 8.25 -40.09 13.12
N LYS A 37 8.23 -39.15 14.09
CA LYS A 37 7.71 -39.40 15.45
C LYS A 37 6.24 -39.82 15.45
N LEU A 38 5.40 -39.14 14.67
CA LEU A 38 3.96 -39.46 14.57
C LEU A 38 3.71 -40.82 13.91
N ARG A 39 4.48 -41.17 12.87
CA ARG A 39 4.43 -42.50 12.23
C ARG A 39 4.83 -43.62 13.20
N GLU A 40 5.86 -43.40 14.01
CA GLU A 40 6.29 -44.34 15.04
C GLU A 40 5.21 -44.52 16.13
N GLN A 41 4.61 -43.43 16.61
CA GLN A 41 3.50 -43.47 17.57
C GLN A 41 2.27 -44.21 17.01
N MET A 42 1.95 -43.99 15.73
CA MET A 42 0.89 -44.72 15.03
C MET A 42 1.20 -46.22 14.93
N SER A 43 2.45 -46.60 14.64
CA SER A 43 2.90 -47.99 14.58
C SER A 43 2.77 -48.68 15.94
N LYS A 44 3.30 -48.06 17.01
CA LYS A 44 3.20 -48.55 18.40
C LYS A 44 1.75 -48.76 18.84
N ARG A 45 0.84 -47.84 18.45
CA ARG A 45 -0.59 -47.95 18.77
C ARG A 45 -1.33 -48.99 17.94
N LYS A 46 -0.98 -49.17 16.66
CA LYS A 46 -1.50 -50.30 15.86
C LYS A 46 -1.08 -51.63 16.47
N PHE A 47 0.18 -51.73 16.93
CA PHE A 47 0.69 -52.90 17.64
C PHE A 47 -0.04 -53.16 18.97
N PHE A 48 -0.31 -52.11 19.76
CA PHE A 48 -1.11 -52.22 20.99
C PHE A 48 -2.57 -52.64 20.73
N LYS A 49 -3.21 -52.09 19.68
CA LYS A 49 -4.56 -52.50 19.25
C LYS A 49 -4.58 -53.96 18.80
N PHE A 50 -3.52 -54.42 18.13
CA PHE A 50 -3.35 -55.82 17.73
C PHE A 50 -3.19 -56.74 18.96
N SER A 51 -2.27 -56.41 19.88
CA SER A 51 -2.04 -57.15 21.14
C SER A 51 -3.31 -57.26 22.01
N CYS A 52 -4.09 -56.18 22.12
CA CYS A 52 -5.35 -56.17 22.86
C CYS A 52 -6.45 -57.02 22.18
N LYS A 53 -6.39 -57.17 20.84
CA LYS A 53 -7.37 -57.94 20.05
C LYS A 53 -7.09 -59.46 20.11
N ILE A 54 -5.85 -59.85 20.37
CA ILE A 54 -5.41 -61.26 20.52
C ILE A 54 -5.32 -61.73 21.99
N GLY A 55 -5.79 -60.92 22.95
CA GLY A 55 -5.92 -61.33 24.36
C GLY A 55 -4.62 -61.29 25.18
N TRP A 56 -3.57 -60.61 24.71
CA TRP A 56 -2.29 -60.48 25.41
C TRP A 56 -2.21 -59.25 26.36
N CYS A 57 -3.35 -58.64 26.66
CA CYS A 57 -3.45 -57.45 27.49
C CYS A 57 -3.90 -57.81 28.91
N SER A 58 -3.16 -57.39 29.93
CA SER A 58 -3.43 -57.68 31.35
C SER A 58 -4.40 -56.69 32.03
N HIS A 59 -5.10 -55.82 31.28
CA HIS A 59 -5.97 -54.78 31.85
C HIS A 59 -7.44 -55.21 31.80
N GLY A 60 -8.04 -55.49 32.96
CA GLY A 60 -9.48 -55.73 33.11
C GLY A 60 -10.27 -54.42 33.11
N GLY A 61 -10.87 -54.05 31.98
CA GLY A 61 -11.82 -52.92 31.88
C GLY A 61 -11.65 -52.05 30.64
N ASP A 62 -12.79 -51.60 30.09
CA ASP A 62 -13.07 -50.82 28.86
C ASP A 62 -11.87 -50.20 28.09
N CYS A 63 -11.25 -51.00 27.22
CA CYS A 63 -10.14 -50.59 26.36
C CYS A 63 -10.55 -49.92 25.03
N ARG A 64 -11.86 -49.77 24.73
CA ARG A 64 -12.33 -49.46 23.36
C ARG A 64 -12.60 -47.98 23.09
N SER A 65 -13.17 -47.24 24.04
CA SER A 65 -13.68 -45.88 23.80
C SER A 65 -12.58 -44.79 23.71
N GLY A 66 -11.63 -44.78 24.64
CA GLY A 66 -10.54 -43.78 24.66
C GLY A 66 -9.42 -43.99 23.62
N PHE A 67 -9.30 -45.20 23.05
CA PHE A 67 -8.23 -45.56 22.11
C PHE A 67 -8.53 -45.07 20.69
N GLU A 68 -9.80 -45.11 20.25
CA GLU A 68 -10.18 -44.71 18.89
C GLU A 68 -10.16 -43.19 18.69
N GLU A 69 -10.62 -42.42 19.68
CA GLU A 69 -10.57 -40.95 19.66
C GLU A 69 -9.11 -40.43 19.59
N ASN A 70 -8.18 -41.17 20.20
CA ASN A 70 -6.76 -40.82 20.26
C ASN A 70 -5.97 -41.25 19.00
N VAL A 71 -6.40 -42.31 18.29
CA VAL A 71 -5.84 -42.71 16.98
C VAL A 71 -6.29 -41.77 15.87
N GLU A 72 -7.54 -41.34 15.89
CA GLU A 72 -8.10 -40.41 14.90
C GLU A 72 -7.42 -39.04 14.99
N LEU A 73 -7.15 -38.55 16.20
CA LEU A 73 -6.34 -37.34 16.44
C LEU A 73 -4.91 -37.46 15.86
N LEU A 74 -4.27 -38.62 16.02
CA LEU A 74 -2.92 -38.87 15.49
C LEU A 74 -2.91 -38.92 13.96
N LYS A 75 -3.90 -39.55 13.32
CA LYS A 75 -4.04 -39.53 11.86
C LYS A 75 -4.18 -38.10 11.33
N ARG A 76 -4.98 -37.27 12.00
CA ARG A 76 -5.18 -35.86 11.62
C ARG A 76 -3.90 -35.04 11.72
N ARG A 77 -3.14 -35.23 12.81
CA ARG A 77 -1.81 -34.61 12.97
C ARG A 77 -0.85 -35.06 11.86
N LEU A 78 -0.83 -36.35 11.57
CA LEU A 78 0.04 -36.93 10.53
C LEU A 78 -0.29 -36.33 9.15
N ALA A 79 -1.57 -36.28 8.78
CA ALA A 79 -2.02 -35.65 7.54
C ALA A 79 -1.74 -34.14 7.48
N ALA A 80 -1.79 -33.44 8.62
CA ALA A 80 -1.45 -32.02 8.68
C ALA A 80 0.03 -31.76 8.41
N VAL A 81 0.92 -32.55 9.01
CA VAL A 81 2.38 -32.45 8.81
C VAL A 81 2.77 -32.86 7.39
N GLU A 82 2.16 -33.91 6.82
CA GLU A 82 2.39 -34.31 5.41
C GLU A 82 2.01 -33.20 4.44
N ARG A 83 0.88 -32.52 4.68
CA ARG A 83 0.47 -31.35 3.88
C ARG A 83 1.47 -30.19 4.02
N GLU A 84 2.01 -29.96 5.21
CA GLU A 84 3.02 -28.93 5.44
C GLU A 84 4.32 -29.20 4.67
N ILE A 85 4.80 -30.45 4.67
CA ILE A 85 5.98 -30.85 3.88
C ILE A 85 5.76 -30.61 2.39
N ALA A 86 4.62 -31.07 1.84
CA ALA A 86 4.29 -30.85 0.43
C ALA A 86 4.23 -29.36 0.05
N LEU A 87 3.75 -28.50 0.97
CA LEU A 87 3.77 -27.04 0.80
C LEU A 87 5.19 -26.48 0.80
N ILE A 88 6.09 -26.98 1.67
CA ILE A 88 7.49 -26.54 1.73
C ILE A 88 8.24 -26.93 0.46
N GLU A 89 8.05 -28.15 -0.06
CA GLU A 89 8.65 -28.59 -1.32
C GLU A 89 8.17 -27.73 -2.49
N HIS A 90 6.85 -27.52 -2.59
CA HIS A 90 6.28 -26.67 -3.64
C HIS A 90 6.79 -25.22 -3.55
N PHE A 91 6.91 -24.68 -2.34
CA PHE A 91 7.44 -23.34 -2.12
C PHE A 91 8.89 -23.18 -2.56
N SER A 92 9.69 -24.24 -2.44
CA SER A 92 11.09 -24.23 -2.91
C SER A 92 11.17 -24.00 -4.43
N VAL A 93 10.24 -24.58 -5.20
CA VAL A 93 10.13 -24.33 -6.65
C VAL A 93 9.69 -22.89 -6.95
N ILE A 94 8.67 -22.40 -6.25
CA ILE A 94 8.18 -21.02 -6.40
C ILE A 94 9.29 -20.01 -6.12
N ARG A 95 10.09 -20.29 -5.09
CA ARG A 95 11.22 -19.46 -4.69
C ARG A 95 12.30 -19.41 -5.77
N PHE A 96 12.71 -20.57 -6.30
CA PHE A 96 13.70 -20.64 -7.37
C PHE A 96 13.24 -19.88 -8.62
N GLU A 97 11.96 -19.98 -8.98
CA GLU A 97 11.38 -19.23 -10.08
C GLU A 97 11.44 -17.71 -9.82
N MET A 98 11.11 -17.29 -8.61
CA MET A 98 11.18 -15.88 -8.20
C MET A 98 12.62 -15.34 -8.25
N GLU A 99 13.61 -16.08 -7.74
CA GLU A 99 15.04 -15.72 -7.81
C GLU A 99 15.48 -15.48 -9.27
N ARG A 100 15.10 -16.37 -10.19
CA ARG A 100 15.39 -16.21 -11.62
C ARG A 100 14.73 -14.97 -12.23
N ARG A 101 13.47 -14.66 -11.88
CA ARG A 101 12.77 -13.47 -12.36
C ARG A 101 13.45 -12.20 -11.87
N ILE A 102 13.80 -12.15 -10.58
CA ILE A 102 14.50 -11.01 -9.97
C ILE A 102 15.83 -10.74 -10.68
N GLN A 103 16.63 -11.77 -10.95
CA GLN A 103 17.91 -11.60 -11.67
C GLN A 103 17.73 -10.94 -13.04
N LYS A 104 16.72 -11.35 -13.83
CA LYS A 104 16.40 -10.73 -15.12
C LYS A 104 15.99 -9.27 -14.94
N VAL A 105 15.09 -9.00 -13.99
CA VAL A 105 14.57 -7.65 -13.73
C VAL A 105 15.67 -6.71 -13.27
N VAL A 106 16.53 -7.13 -12.33
CA VAL A 106 17.66 -6.32 -11.85
C VAL A 106 18.61 -5.98 -13.00
N LYS A 107 18.93 -6.94 -13.86
CA LYS A 107 19.78 -6.71 -15.05
C LYS A 107 19.16 -5.68 -16.00
N GLU A 108 17.86 -5.78 -16.28
CA GLU A 108 17.16 -4.81 -17.11
C GLU A 108 17.06 -3.42 -16.48
N ILE A 109 16.77 -3.36 -15.18
CA ILE A 109 16.73 -2.11 -14.42
C ILE A 109 18.09 -1.43 -14.48
N GLN A 110 19.19 -2.15 -14.26
CA GLN A 110 20.55 -1.60 -14.34
C GLN A 110 20.85 -1.01 -15.73
N LEU A 111 20.45 -1.70 -16.82
CA LEU A 111 20.60 -1.19 -18.18
C LEU A 111 19.74 0.07 -18.45
N LYS A 112 18.55 0.15 -17.84
CA LYS A 112 17.61 1.27 -18.01
C LYS A 112 17.85 2.41 -17.01
N TYR A 113 18.62 2.20 -15.94
CA TYR A 113 18.69 3.08 -14.77
C TYR A 113 19.21 4.47 -15.11
N ALA A 114 20.14 4.59 -16.05
CA ALA A 114 20.65 5.89 -16.50
C ALA A 114 19.55 6.78 -17.12
N LYS A 115 18.55 6.20 -17.79
CA LYS A 115 17.41 6.94 -18.37
C LYS A 115 16.28 7.16 -17.36
N ALA A 116 16.05 6.21 -16.47
CA ALA A 116 15.03 6.30 -15.43
C ALA A 116 15.42 7.25 -14.28
N ASN A 117 16.71 7.52 -14.11
CA ASN A 117 17.27 8.45 -13.13
C ASN A 117 17.60 9.83 -13.75
N ALA A 118 16.87 10.22 -14.79
CA ALA A 118 16.96 11.56 -15.37
C ALA A 118 15.63 12.30 -15.24
N LEU A 119 15.68 13.60 -14.94
CA LEU A 119 14.52 14.49 -14.82
C LEU A 119 14.69 15.70 -15.73
N ASP A 120 13.68 15.96 -16.56
CA ASP A 120 13.50 17.24 -17.24
C ASP A 120 12.40 18.03 -16.54
N LEU A 121 12.77 19.16 -15.93
CA LEU A 121 11.86 20.05 -15.20
C LEU A 121 11.76 21.39 -15.94
N VAL A 122 10.56 21.78 -16.33
CA VAL A 122 10.32 23.13 -16.90
C VAL A 122 9.41 23.92 -15.96
N ILE A 123 9.87 25.10 -15.58
CA ILE A 123 9.06 26.05 -14.80
C ILE A 123 8.49 27.08 -15.79
N VAL A 124 7.17 27.22 -15.78
CA VAL A 124 6.41 28.20 -16.57
C VAL A 124 5.84 29.19 -15.57
N MET A 125 6.32 30.42 -15.59
CA MET A 125 6.05 31.38 -14.54
C MET A 125 5.54 32.71 -15.11
N ASP A 126 4.44 33.16 -14.52
CA ASP A 126 3.92 34.51 -14.69
C ASP A 126 4.95 35.54 -14.19
N CYS A 127 5.27 36.50 -15.06
CA CYS A 127 6.22 37.58 -14.77
C CYS A 127 5.61 38.98 -14.93
N THR A 128 4.30 39.11 -14.77
CA THR A 128 3.57 40.38 -14.73
C THR A 128 3.80 41.15 -13.43
N GLY A 129 3.29 42.39 -13.36
CA GLY A 129 3.54 43.31 -12.25
C GLY A 129 3.18 42.76 -10.86
N SER A 130 2.07 42.03 -10.72
CA SER A 130 1.61 41.46 -9.44
C SER A 130 2.53 40.35 -8.91
N MET A 131 3.30 39.72 -9.79
CA MET A 131 4.15 38.57 -9.48
C MET A 131 5.51 38.97 -8.87
N GLY A 132 5.82 40.26 -8.72
CA GLY A 132 7.10 40.76 -8.20
C GLY A 132 7.63 40.05 -6.95
N PRO A 133 6.87 40.01 -5.84
CA PRO A 133 7.29 39.31 -4.63
C PRO A 133 7.57 37.81 -4.86
N TRP A 134 6.78 37.16 -5.72
CA TRP A 134 6.90 35.73 -6.02
C TRP A 134 8.09 35.42 -6.91
N ILE A 135 8.43 36.31 -7.84
CA ILE A 135 9.65 36.20 -8.65
C ILE A 135 10.90 36.22 -7.75
N ASP A 136 10.94 37.12 -6.77
CA ASP A 136 12.08 37.21 -5.83
C ASP A 136 12.16 35.98 -4.92
N GLU A 137 11.01 35.43 -4.53
CA GLU A 137 10.95 34.17 -3.79
C GLU A 137 11.44 32.98 -4.63
N VAL A 138 11.04 32.91 -5.91
CA VAL A 138 11.49 31.87 -6.85
C VAL A 138 12.99 31.95 -7.11
N LYS A 139 13.55 33.16 -7.23
CA LYS A 139 15.02 33.36 -7.36
C LYS A 139 15.77 32.72 -6.18
N SER A 140 15.22 32.80 -4.97
CA SER A 140 15.79 32.22 -3.75
C SER A 140 15.51 30.71 -3.63
N ALA A 141 14.31 30.27 -3.98
CA ALA A 141 13.85 28.89 -3.84
C ALA A 141 14.47 27.93 -4.87
N ILE A 142 14.73 28.37 -6.10
CA ILE A 142 15.17 27.47 -7.18
C ILE A 142 16.55 26.84 -6.92
N VAL A 143 17.44 27.58 -6.22
CA VAL A 143 18.72 27.05 -5.75
C VAL A 143 18.48 25.88 -4.79
N SER A 144 17.61 26.08 -3.82
CA SER A 144 17.26 25.06 -2.84
C SER A 144 16.55 23.87 -3.46
N ILE A 145 15.65 24.07 -4.43
CA ILE A 145 14.92 22.98 -5.08
C ILE A 145 15.91 22.04 -5.78
N ILE A 146 16.85 22.58 -6.55
CA ILE A 146 17.75 21.79 -7.37
C ILE A 146 18.81 21.08 -6.52
N ASP A 147 19.38 21.79 -5.54
CA ASP A 147 20.31 21.18 -4.58
C ASP A 147 19.62 20.08 -3.76
N ASN A 148 18.35 20.27 -3.40
CA ASN A 148 17.58 19.26 -2.67
C ASN A 148 17.17 18.08 -3.55
N VAL A 149 16.81 18.27 -4.82
CA VAL A 149 16.53 17.13 -5.74
C VAL A 149 17.80 16.30 -5.94
N LYS A 150 18.97 16.95 -6.07
CA LYS A 150 20.26 16.25 -6.10
C LYS A 150 20.59 15.57 -4.76
N LYS A 151 20.20 16.17 -3.63
CA LYS A 151 20.36 15.55 -2.30
C LYS A 151 19.50 14.30 -2.13
N ASP A 152 18.23 14.37 -2.53
CA ASP A 152 17.26 13.27 -2.47
C ASP A 152 17.61 12.17 -3.48
N HIS A 153 18.24 12.54 -4.60
CA HIS A 153 18.65 11.64 -5.66
C HIS A 153 20.08 11.95 -6.18
N PRO A 154 21.14 11.53 -5.45
CA PRO A 154 22.53 11.91 -5.72
C PRO A 154 23.06 11.58 -7.12
N SER A 155 22.53 10.53 -7.74
CA SER A 155 22.93 10.06 -9.07
C SER A 155 22.00 10.53 -10.19
N ALA A 156 21.02 11.40 -9.89
CA ALA A 156 20.04 11.84 -10.88
C ALA A 156 20.59 12.93 -11.79
N ASN A 157 20.39 12.76 -13.10
CA ASN A 157 20.70 13.80 -14.09
C ASN A 157 19.48 14.73 -14.25
N VAL A 158 19.59 15.97 -13.77
CA VAL A 158 18.49 16.94 -13.80
C VAL A 158 18.79 18.03 -14.82
N ARG A 159 17.89 18.23 -15.78
CA ARG A 159 17.88 19.40 -16.67
C ARG A 159 16.72 20.31 -16.31
N VAL A 160 16.98 21.61 -16.29
CA VAL A 160 15.99 22.62 -15.94
C VAL A 160 15.81 23.60 -17.11
N GLY A 161 14.56 23.86 -17.45
CA GLY A 161 14.13 24.90 -18.38
C GLY A 161 13.25 25.91 -17.66
N PHE A 162 13.18 27.12 -18.20
CA PHE A 162 12.36 28.19 -17.64
C PHE A 162 11.65 28.95 -18.75
N VAL A 163 10.35 29.22 -18.58
CA VAL A 163 9.55 30.07 -19.45
C VAL A 163 8.95 31.17 -18.58
N ALA A 164 9.36 32.41 -18.81
CA ALA A 164 8.68 33.58 -18.29
C ALA A 164 7.61 34.00 -19.29
N TYR A 165 6.35 33.95 -18.89
CA TYR A 165 5.23 34.43 -19.71
C TYR A 165 4.58 35.68 -19.09
N ARG A 166 3.91 36.45 -19.93
CA ARG A 166 3.10 37.64 -19.62
C ARG A 166 1.95 37.72 -20.63
N ASP A 167 1.39 38.89 -20.86
CA ASP A 167 0.25 39.08 -21.76
C ASP A 167 0.66 39.54 -23.18
N PHE A 168 -0.28 39.46 -24.12
CA PHE A 168 -0.17 39.94 -25.49
C PHE A 168 0.20 41.42 -25.59
N CYS A 169 -0.16 42.22 -24.59
CA CYS A 169 0.19 43.64 -24.53
C CYS A 169 1.69 43.92 -24.31
N ASP A 170 2.47 42.92 -23.88
CA ASP A 170 3.88 43.08 -23.52
C ASP A 170 4.87 42.88 -24.69
N GLY A 171 4.35 42.74 -25.91
CA GLY A 171 5.13 42.70 -27.15
C GLY A 171 6.25 41.66 -27.11
N VAL A 172 7.49 42.09 -27.40
CA VAL A 172 8.65 41.18 -27.48
C VAL A 172 9.02 40.51 -26.15
N LYS A 173 8.54 41.04 -25.02
CA LYS A 173 8.81 40.46 -23.70
C LYS A 173 7.64 39.62 -23.17
N ARG A 174 6.61 39.39 -23.97
CA ARG A 174 5.52 38.45 -23.69
C ARG A 174 6.06 37.07 -23.29
N LEU A 175 7.03 36.55 -24.04
CA LEU A 175 7.67 35.26 -23.76
C LEU A 175 9.19 35.40 -23.69
N GLN A 176 9.79 34.94 -22.59
CA GLN A 176 11.24 34.80 -22.47
C GLN A 176 11.58 33.38 -22.03
N VAL A 177 12.33 32.67 -22.87
CA VAL A 177 12.53 31.23 -22.74
C VAL A 177 14.00 30.92 -22.50
N TYR A 178 14.26 30.04 -21.54
CA TYR A 178 15.55 29.41 -21.33
C TYR A 178 15.39 27.89 -21.45
N HIS A 179 16.03 27.30 -22.46
CA HIS A 179 15.89 25.88 -22.78
C HIS A 179 16.46 24.96 -21.70
N LEU A 180 15.97 23.71 -21.68
CA LEU A 180 16.43 22.64 -20.80
C LEU A 180 17.97 22.45 -20.85
N THR A 181 18.62 22.65 -19.71
CA THR A 181 20.08 22.43 -19.56
C THR A 181 20.42 21.79 -18.21
N SER A 182 21.55 21.09 -18.14
CA SER A 182 22.13 20.62 -16.88
C SER A 182 22.93 21.73 -16.15
N ASP A 183 23.22 22.85 -16.82
CA ASP A 183 23.88 24.01 -16.21
C ASP A 183 22.89 24.88 -15.43
N VAL A 184 22.70 24.49 -14.18
CA VAL A 184 21.81 25.15 -13.22
C VAL A 184 22.25 26.60 -12.94
N ALA A 185 23.56 26.86 -12.94
CA ALA A 185 24.07 28.20 -12.66
C ALA A 185 23.68 29.18 -13.79
N ALA A 186 23.59 28.70 -15.03
CA ALA A 186 23.15 29.50 -16.17
C ALA A 186 21.63 29.79 -16.12
N VAL A 187 20.80 28.79 -15.80
CA VAL A 187 19.35 28.99 -15.58
C VAL A 187 19.13 30.01 -14.45
N ARG A 188 19.88 29.89 -13.36
CA ARG A 188 19.86 30.86 -12.26
C ARG A 188 20.15 32.27 -12.78
N LYS A 189 21.26 32.48 -13.49
CA LYS A 189 21.63 33.80 -14.02
C LYS A 189 20.53 34.39 -14.91
N PHE A 190 19.81 33.56 -15.67
CA PHE A 190 18.66 34.00 -16.47
C PHE A 190 17.52 34.51 -15.59
N ILE A 191 17.09 33.74 -14.59
CA ILE A 191 15.98 34.10 -13.69
C ILE A 191 16.32 35.37 -12.88
N PHE A 192 17.57 35.51 -12.43
CA PHE A 192 18.01 36.71 -11.69
C PHE A 192 17.91 38.01 -12.50
N ARG A 193 17.85 37.94 -13.84
CA ARG A 193 17.64 39.09 -14.72
C ARG A 193 16.16 39.40 -14.97
N LEU A 194 15.24 38.52 -14.57
CA LEU A 194 13.82 38.75 -14.72
C LEU A 194 13.33 39.77 -13.70
N ALA A 195 12.51 40.69 -14.18
CA ALA A 195 11.77 41.66 -13.38
C ALA A 195 10.28 41.52 -13.69
N ALA A 196 9.45 41.65 -12.66
CA ALA A 196 8.01 41.82 -12.83
C ALA A 196 7.74 43.15 -13.52
N PHE A 197 7.03 43.11 -14.63
CA PHE A 197 6.49 44.28 -15.30
C PHE A 197 5.44 43.81 -16.29
N GLY A 198 4.63 44.74 -16.78
CA GLY A 198 3.64 44.42 -17.80
C GLY A 198 2.43 43.71 -17.22
N GLY A 199 1.67 43.08 -18.10
CA GLY A 199 0.34 42.56 -17.86
C GLY A 199 -0.77 43.55 -18.23
N GLY A 200 -2.00 43.06 -18.17
CA GLY A 200 -3.25 43.81 -18.26
C GLY A 200 -4.17 43.44 -17.10
N ASP A 201 -5.14 44.27 -16.77
CA ASP A 201 -6.14 44.02 -15.72
C ASP A 201 -7.20 42.96 -16.13
N GLY A 202 -6.73 41.87 -16.73
CA GLY A 202 -7.49 40.76 -17.29
C GLY A 202 -6.64 39.47 -17.40
N PRO A 203 -7.15 38.44 -18.09
CA PRO A 203 -6.48 37.14 -18.19
C PRO A 203 -5.11 37.22 -18.88
N GLU A 204 -4.27 36.19 -18.69
CA GLU A 204 -2.87 36.14 -19.17
C GLU A 204 -2.65 35.09 -20.28
N ASP A 205 -1.55 35.21 -21.03
CA ASP A 205 -1.17 34.26 -22.10
C ASP A 205 -0.46 33.00 -21.56
N ILE A 206 -1.15 32.28 -20.69
CA ILE A 206 -0.74 30.94 -20.23
C ILE A 206 -0.55 29.96 -21.40
N PRO A 207 -1.43 29.90 -22.43
CA PRO A 207 -1.27 28.91 -23.50
C PRO A 207 0.01 29.12 -24.32
N GLY A 208 0.43 30.36 -24.57
CA GLY A 208 1.72 30.65 -25.21
C GLY A 208 2.92 30.24 -24.33
N GLY A 209 2.82 30.46 -23.02
CA GLY A 209 3.83 29.97 -22.06
C GLY A 209 3.98 28.44 -22.07
N LEU A 210 2.85 27.71 -22.10
CA LEU A 210 2.85 26.25 -22.17
C LEU A 210 3.32 25.71 -23.53
N GLU A 211 3.02 26.41 -24.62
CA GLU A 211 3.51 26.05 -25.96
C GLU A 211 5.03 26.13 -26.01
N ALA A 212 5.61 27.24 -25.52
CA ALA A 212 7.05 27.40 -25.43
C ALA A 212 7.72 26.31 -24.57
N ALA A 213 7.07 25.90 -23.48
CA ALA A 213 7.55 24.79 -22.65
C ALA A 213 7.49 23.45 -23.40
N LEU A 214 6.37 23.16 -24.06
CA LEU A 214 6.17 21.92 -24.82
C LEU A 214 7.10 21.80 -26.04
N ALA A 215 7.50 22.92 -26.63
CA ALA A 215 8.47 22.95 -27.73
C ALA A 215 9.89 22.51 -27.31
N MET A 216 10.20 22.45 -26.01
CA MET A 216 11.51 22.01 -25.54
C MET A 216 11.73 20.50 -25.75
N PRO A 217 12.99 20.07 -26.04
CA PRO A 217 13.31 18.66 -26.24
C PRO A 217 13.44 17.91 -24.90
N PHE A 218 12.35 17.29 -24.47
CA PHE A 218 12.33 16.37 -23.32
C PHE A 218 12.97 15.02 -23.70
N ASN A 219 14.09 14.69 -23.06
CA ASN A 219 14.87 13.47 -23.29
C ASN A 219 14.82 12.50 -22.10
N ALA A 220 14.51 13.01 -20.90
CA ALA A 220 14.37 12.22 -19.69
C ALA A 220 13.12 11.33 -19.69
N GLN A 221 13.08 10.27 -18.87
CA GLN A 221 11.85 9.51 -18.63
C GLN A 221 10.94 10.20 -17.60
N ALA A 222 11.52 10.84 -16.59
CA ALA A 222 10.79 11.73 -15.70
C ALA A 222 10.72 13.13 -16.34
N ARG A 223 9.52 13.62 -16.59
CA ARG A 223 9.28 14.91 -17.25
C ARG A 223 8.24 15.65 -16.43
N ARG A 224 8.48 16.90 -16.08
CA ARG A 224 7.52 17.72 -15.33
C ARG A 224 7.47 19.15 -15.84
N ILE A 225 6.26 19.68 -15.94
CA ILE A 225 5.99 21.11 -16.12
C ILE A 225 5.35 21.64 -14.83
N VAL A 226 5.87 22.76 -14.33
CA VAL A 226 5.31 23.49 -13.17
C VAL A 226 4.85 24.86 -13.64
N LEU A 227 3.54 25.09 -13.66
CA LEU A 227 2.93 26.38 -13.95
C LEU A 227 2.74 27.18 -12.66
N VAL A 228 3.16 28.45 -12.65
CA VAL A 228 3.05 29.36 -11.50
C VAL A 228 2.40 30.66 -11.99
N GLY A 229 1.27 31.04 -11.39
CA GLY A 229 0.57 32.28 -11.74
C GLY A 229 -0.52 32.65 -10.74
N ASP A 230 -0.94 33.91 -10.80
CA ASP A 230 -2.04 34.46 -9.99
C ASP A 230 -3.30 34.78 -10.80
N SER A 231 -3.22 34.81 -12.14
CA SER A 231 -4.33 35.07 -13.06
C SER A 231 -4.71 33.87 -13.94
N PRO A 232 -5.97 33.76 -14.40
CA PRO A 232 -6.39 32.72 -15.33
C PRO A 232 -5.98 33.03 -16.78
N CYS A 233 -6.12 32.06 -17.68
CA CYS A 233 -5.91 32.27 -19.11
C CYS A 233 -7.11 32.95 -19.78
N HIS A 234 -6.86 33.55 -20.95
CA HIS A 234 -7.91 34.11 -21.81
C HIS A 234 -9.03 33.12 -22.17
N GLY A 235 -10.20 33.67 -22.47
CA GLY A 235 -11.40 32.95 -22.88
C GLY A 235 -12.41 32.76 -21.76
N SER A 236 -13.66 33.14 -22.04
CA SER A 236 -14.82 33.07 -21.12
C SER A 236 -15.14 31.66 -20.59
N ARG A 237 -14.60 30.62 -21.23
CA ARG A 237 -14.66 29.25 -20.72
C ARG A 237 -13.84 29.08 -19.44
N PHE A 238 -12.72 29.78 -19.30
CA PHE A 238 -11.72 29.55 -18.25
C PHE A 238 -11.78 30.57 -17.11
N ASN A 239 -12.37 31.74 -17.35
CA ASN A 239 -12.54 32.78 -16.33
C ASN A 239 -13.90 33.49 -16.50
N ASP A 240 -14.27 34.32 -15.53
CA ASP A 240 -15.50 35.13 -15.55
C ASP A 240 -15.22 36.61 -15.85
N GLY A 241 -13.97 36.95 -16.15
CA GLY A 241 -13.55 38.29 -16.60
C GLY A 241 -13.76 38.49 -18.10
N GLU A 242 -13.44 39.69 -18.57
CA GLU A 242 -13.48 40.03 -20.00
C GLU A 242 -12.06 40.07 -20.60
N ASP A 243 -11.93 39.54 -21.80
CA ASP A 243 -10.70 39.65 -22.59
C ASP A 243 -10.61 41.05 -23.24
N ASP A 244 -9.40 41.62 -23.29
CA ASP A 244 -9.18 42.89 -23.97
C ASP A 244 -9.40 42.75 -25.48
N ARG A 245 -10.38 43.52 -25.99
CA ARG A 245 -10.78 43.51 -27.40
C ARG A 245 -9.65 43.84 -28.38
N ARG A 246 -8.62 44.57 -27.92
CA ARG A 246 -7.43 44.90 -28.72
C ARG A 246 -6.61 43.67 -29.11
N TYR A 247 -6.71 42.58 -28.35
CA TYR A 247 -5.91 41.36 -28.54
C TYR A 247 -6.73 40.14 -28.96
N LEU A 248 -8.02 40.30 -29.29
CA LEU A 248 -8.91 39.19 -29.66
C LEU A 248 -8.37 38.31 -30.80
N PHE A 249 -7.73 38.91 -31.80
CA PHE A 249 -7.14 38.16 -32.91
C PHE A 249 -6.03 37.21 -32.41
N GLN A 250 -5.15 37.72 -31.55
CA GLN A 250 -4.05 36.95 -30.98
C GLN A 250 -4.56 35.90 -29.99
N ILE A 251 -5.59 36.23 -29.20
CA ILE A 251 -6.27 35.30 -28.28
C ILE A 251 -6.90 34.13 -29.07
N GLN A 252 -7.59 34.43 -30.19
CA GLN A 252 -8.19 33.40 -31.05
C GLN A 252 -7.16 32.50 -31.73
N GLN A 253 -5.95 33.01 -31.98
CA GLN A 253 -4.84 32.23 -32.51
C GLN A 253 -4.03 31.50 -31.42
N SER A 254 -4.30 31.79 -30.15
CA SER A 254 -3.58 31.17 -29.04
C SER A 254 -3.85 29.66 -29.02
N PRO A 255 -2.86 28.83 -28.66
CA PRO A 255 -3.03 27.39 -28.60
C PRO A 255 -4.19 26.96 -27.68
N ASP A 256 -4.90 25.89 -28.06
CA ASP A 256 -5.91 25.30 -27.19
C ASP A 256 -5.25 24.67 -25.96
N ILE A 257 -5.39 25.32 -24.81
CA ILE A 257 -4.84 24.85 -23.54
C ILE A 257 -5.37 23.48 -23.12
N CYS A 258 -6.60 23.11 -23.51
CA CYS A 258 -7.14 21.77 -23.26
C CYS A 258 -6.41 20.73 -24.12
N ALA A 259 -6.12 21.04 -25.38
CA ALA A 259 -5.28 20.20 -26.24
C ALA A 259 -3.86 20.07 -25.68
N GLN A 260 -3.31 21.14 -25.12
CA GLN A 260 -2.00 21.11 -24.46
C GLN A 260 -1.99 20.18 -23.23
N MET A 261 -3.05 20.15 -22.42
CA MET A 261 -3.18 19.18 -21.31
C MET A 261 -3.17 17.74 -21.82
N ARG A 262 -3.95 17.44 -22.87
CA ARG A 262 -3.98 16.10 -23.48
C ARG A 262 -2.62 15.71 -24.07
N GLU A 263 -1.92 16.66 -24.69
CA GLU A 263 -0.60 16.44 -25.27
C GLU A 263 0.47 16.19 -24.21
N MET A 264 0.44 16.93 -23.09
CA MET A 264 1.31 16.66 -21.94
C MET A 264 1.16 15.21 -21.47
N VAL A 265 -0.08 14.73 -21.31
CA VAL A 265 -0.34 13.35 -20.89
C VAL A 265 0.14 12.34 -21.93
N ARG A 266 -0.15 12.55 -23.22
CA ARG A 266 0.33 11.68 -24.31
C ARG A 266 1.85 11.55 -24.30
N ARG A 267 2.56 12.67 -24.15
CA ARG A 267 4.03 12.73 -24.03
C ARG A 267 4.55 12.27 -22.67
N GLY A 268 3.66 11.95 -21.74
CA GLY A 268 4.02 11.42 -20.45
C GLY A 268 4.68 12.45 -19.53
N ILE A 269 4.23 13.70 -19.58
CA ILE A 269 4.72 14.82 -18.77
C ILE A 269 3.80 14.97 -17.56
N ASP A 270 4.35 14.96 -16.35
CA ASP A 270 3.63 15.30 -15.13
C ASP A 270 3.40 16.82 -15.05
N PHE A 271 2.28 17.25 -14.49
CA PHE A 271 1.90 18.66 -14.43
C PHE A 271 1.65 19.13 -12.99
N THR A 272 2.10 20.32 -12.66
CA THR A 272 1.83 20.96 -11.36
C THR A 272 1.44 22.40 -11.59
N ILE A 273 0.34 22.82 -10.98
CA ILE A 273 -0.10 24.21 -11.00
C ILE A 273 -0.02 24.79 -9.58
N ILE A 274 0.66 25.92 -9.47
CA ILE A 274 0.82 26.70 -8.24
C ILE A 274 0.01 27.98 -8.41
N GLU A 275 -1.14 28.03 -7.76
CA GLU A 275 -2.07 29.16 -7.76
C GLU A 275 -1.78 30.08 -6.59
N ILE A 276 -1.45 31.33 -6.89
CA ILE A 276 -1.25 32.36 -5.86
C ILE A 276 -2.59 32.97 -5.44
N GLN A 277 -3.53 33.13 -6.38
CA GLN A 277 -4.89 33.61 -6.11
C GLN A 277 -5.97 32.64 -6.61
N PRO A 278 -6.27 31.57 -5.84
CA PRO A 278 -7.21 30.53 -6.24
C PRO A 278 -8.61 31.03 -6.61
N ASN A 279 -9.04 32.16 -6.08
CA ASN A 279 -10.34 32.76 -6.38
C ASN A 279 -10.49 33.10 -7.87
N TYR A 280 -9.41 33.48 -8.55
CA TYR A 280 -9.43 33.83 -9.97
C TYR A 280 -9.14 32.65 -10.88
N THR A 281 -8.34 31.68 -10.42
CA THR A 281 -7.87 30.56 -11.25
C THR A 281 -8.69 29.27 -11.12
N ALA A 282 -9.52 29.12 -10.08
CA ALA A 282 -10.19 27.86 -9.77
C ALA A 282 -11.00 27.25 -10.93
N LYS A 283 -11.71 28.10 -11.70
CA LYS A 283 -12.50 27.67 -12.87
C LYS A 283 -11.61 27.03 -13.93
N MET A 284 -10.56 27.74 -14.35
CA MET A 284 -9.55 27.24 -15.28
C MET A 284 -8.93 25.93 -14.78
N VAL A 285 -8.43 25.90 -13.54
CA VAL A 285 -7.73 24.72 -12.99
C VAL A 285 -8.61 23.47 -13.00
N THR A 286 -9.90 23.63 -12.69
CA THR A 286 -10.87 22.53 -12.72
C THR A 286 -10.98 21.95 -14.13
N ILE A 287 -11.10 22.81 -15.15
CA ILE A 287 -11.20 22.39 -16.55
C ILE A 287 -9.91 21.70 -17.00
N LEU A 288 -8.75 22.27 -16.68
CA LEU A 288 -7.45 21.67 -17.05
C LEU A 288 -7.26 20.30 -16.42
N TRP A 289 -7.62 20.14 -15.14
CA TRP A 289 -7.56 18.85 -14.46
C TRP A 289 -8.45 17.81 -15.15
N GLU A 290 -9.68 18.18 -15.53
CA GLU A 290 -10.58 17.26 -16.22
C GLU A 290 -10.04 16.79 -17.57
N GLU A 291 -9.48 17.70 -18.37
CA GLU A 291 -8.90 17.37 -19.68
C GLU A 291 -7.67 16.47 -19.52
N TYR A 292 -6.85 16.75 -18.52
CA TYR A 292 -5.69 15.95 -18.17
C TYR A 292 -6.09 14.53 -17.71
N ASP A 293 -7.08 14.41 -16.81
CA ASP A 293 -7.55 13.11 -16.29
C ASP A 293 -8.26 12.24 -17.33
N LYS A 294 -8.83 12.85 -18.38
CA LYS A 294 -9.44 12.13 -19.51
C LYS A 294 -8.39 11.52 -20.45
N ALA A 295 -7.18 12.06 -20.50
CA ALA A 295 -6.15 11.63 -21.43
C ALA A 295 -5.42 10.37 -20.94
N LYS A 296 -4.90 9.59 -21.90
CA LYS A 296 -4.04 8.41 -21.64
C LYS A 296 -2.66 8.67 -22.23
N SER A 297 -1.63 8.32 -21.46
CA SER A 297 -0.24 8.40 -21.92
C SER A 297 0.06 7.31 -22.93
N LEU A 298 1.04 7.55 -23.79
CA LEU A 298 1.48 6.56 -24.79
C LEU A 298 2.05 5.27 -24.17
N ASP A 299 2.59 5.37 -22.96
CA ASP A 299 3.14 4.23 -22.23
C ASP A 299 2.11 3.55 -21.31
N GLY A 300 0.85 4.00 -21.32
CA GLY A 300 -0.25 3.41 -20.56
C GLY A 300 -0.23 3.70 -19.06
N PHE A 301 0.75 4.46 -18.55
CA PHE A 301 0.84 4.81 -17.14
C PHE A 301 0.16 6.16 -16.83
N GLY A 302 -0.49 6.27 -15.68
CA GLY A 302 -1.03 7.56 -15.20
C GLY A 302 0.06 8.63 -15.06
N ARG A 303 -0.35 9.90 -15.14
CA ARG A 303 0.52 11.06 -14.89
C ARG A 303 -0.02 11.89 -13.74
N ASP A 304 0.91 12.48 -12.99
CA ASP A 304 0.60 13.26 -11.78
C ASP A 304 0.13 14.65 -12.20
N PHE A 305 -1.08 15.04 -11.79
CA PHE A 305 -1.56 16.43 -11.84
C PHE A 305 -1.68 16.92 -10.41
N ARG A 306 -0.88 17.93 -10.04
CA ARG A 306 -0.90 18.49 -8.68
C ARG A 306 -1.37 19.93 -8.69
N ARG A 307 -2.37 20.22 -7.85
CA ARG A 307 -2.84 21.58 -7.54
C ARG A 307 -2.24 22.03 -6.21
N VAL A 308 -1.62 23.21 -6.17
CA VAL A 308 -1.04 23.81 -4.97
C VAL A 308 -1.52 25.25 -4.86
N SER A 309 -2.08 25.63 -3.71
CA SER A 309 -2.58 27.00 -3.48
C SER A 309 -1.76 27.70 -2.40
N LEU A 310 -1.29 28.92 -2.70
CA LEU A 310 -0.42 29.74 -1.84
C LEU A 310 -1.14 31.05 -1.47
N SER A 311 -2.13 30.95 -0.58
CA SER A 311 -3.01 32.09 -0.23
C SER A 311 -2.55 32.94 0.96
N LYS A 312 -1.33 32.74 1.50
CA LYS A 312 -0.79 33.53 2.62
C LYS A 312 0.65 33.98 2.40
N ALA A 313 0.95 35.22 2.76
CA ALA A 313 2.33 35.74 2.85
C ALA A 313 3.11 34.93 3.92
N GLY A 314 4.24 34.35 3.52
CA GLY A 314 5.05 33.41 4.33
C GLY A 314 5.29 32.04 3.67
N ASP A 315 4.74 31.79 2.49
CA ASP A 315 4.71 30.48 1.82
C ASP A 315 5.94 30.16 0.94
N ALA A 316 7.06 30.87 1.07
CA ALA A 316 8.32 30.59 0.35
C ALA A 316 8.81 29.14 0.52
N ALA A 317 8.86 28.69 1.78
CA ALA A 317 9.22 27.33 2.13
C ALA A 317 8.20 26.32 1.58
N ARG A 318 6.91 26.70 1.52
CA ARG A 318 5.83 25.88 0.98
C ARG A 318 5.91 25.75 -0.53
N PHE A 319 6.18 26.85 -1.25
CA PHE A 319 6.49 26.85 -2.68
C PHE A 319 7.68 25.93 -2.97
N ALA A 320 8.82 26.15 -2.30
CA ALA A 320 10.01 25.33 -2.47
C ALA A 320 9.76 23.85 -2.17
N SER A 321 9.04 23.55 -1.07
CA SER A 321 8.68 22.19 -0.70
C SER A 321 7.73 21.54 -1.71
N SER A 322 6.84 22.32 -2.31
CA SER A 322 5.85 21.83 -3.28
C SER A 322 6.51 21.47 -4.60
N VAL A 323 7.39 22.33 -5.12
CA VAL A 323 8.17 22.05 -6.34
C VAL A 323 9.16 20.91 -6.10
N ARG A 324 9.83 20.85 -4.94
CA ARG A 324 10.68 19.70 -4.57
C ARG A 324 9.89 18.40 -4.57
N SER A 325 8.78 18.38 -3.83
CA SER A 325 7.92 17.19 -3.71
C SER A 325 7.33 16.76 -5.06
N SER A 326 7.09 17.71 -5.96
CA SER A 326 6.62 17.44 -7.32
C SER A 326 7.74 16.83 -8.17
N ALA A 327 8.94 17.41 -8.19
CA ALA A 327 10.10 16.87 -8.91
C ALA A 327 10.49 15.46 -8.44
N SER A 328 10.58 15.25 -7.12
CA SER A 328 10.93 13.94 -6.54
C SER A 328 9.86 12.88 -6.79
N SER A 329 8.57 13.25 -6.87
CA SER A 329 7.51 12.29 -7.21
C SER A 329 7.60 11.83 -8.66
N SER A 330 7.91 12.70 -9.62
CA SER A 330 8.14 12.29 -11.01
C SER A 330 9.29 11.30 -11.17
N LEU A 331 10.41 11.54 -10.48
CA LEU A 331 11.57 10.67 -10.58
C LEU A 331 11.29 9.30 -9.95
N SER A 332 10.64 9.29 -8.78
CA SER A 332 10.22 8.06 -8.10
C SER A 332 9.26 7.26 -8.97
N ALA A 333 8.21 7.89 -9.49
CA ALA A 333 7.25 7.25 -10.39
C ALA A 333 7.91 6.72 -11.68
N SER A 334 8.92 7.40 -12.22
CA SER A 334 9.67 6.93 -13.39
C SER A 334 10.47 5.66 -13.11
N LYS A 335 11.11 5.58 -11.94
CA LYS A 335 11.81 4.36 -11.49
C LYS A 335 10.83 3.21 -11.31
N GLU A 336 9.71 3.47 -10.66
CA GLU A 336 8.63 2.50 -10.44
C GLU A 336 8.09 1.93 -11.75
N ARG A 337 7.77 2.78 -12.74
CA ARG A 337 7.34 2.34 -14.07
C ARG A 337 8.37 1.45 -14.75
N SER A 338 9.65 1.78 -14.62
CA SER A 338 10.75 0.98 -15.18
C SER A 338 10.88 -0.39 -14.52
N VAL A 339 10.73 -0.45 -13.20
CA VAL A 339 10.70 -1.71 -12.43
C VAL A 339 9.52 -2.56 -12.91
N LEU A 340 8.31 -2.01 -12.89
CA LEU A 340 7.10 -2.71 -13.31
C LEU A 340 7.19 -3.25 -14.74
N ALA A 341 7.59 -2.42 -15.71
CA ALA A 341 7.68 -2.85 -17.10
C ALA A 341 8.68 -4.00 -17.27
N SER A 342 9.81 -3.96 -16.56
CA SER A 342 10.81 -5.02 -16.57
C SER A 342 10.30 -6.30 -15.88
N SER A 343 9.55 -6.15 -14.78
CA SER A 343 8.88 -7.27 -14.10
C SER A 343 7.80 -7.93 -14.96
N GLN A 344 6.97 -7.14 -15.66
CA GLN A 344 5.97 -7.65 -16.61
C GLN A 344 6.62 -8.49 -17.70
N PHE A 345 7.72 -7.99 -18.27
CA PHE A 345 8.49 -8.71 -19.28
C PHE A 345 9.07 -10.02 -18.74
N ALA A 346 9.70 -10.00 -17.55
CA ALA A 346 10.30 -11.19 -16.94
C ALA A 346 9.25 -12.29 -16.64
N VAL A 347 8.07 -11.91 -16.14
CA VAL A 347 6.95 -12.84 -15.88
C VAL A 347 6.40 -13.42 -17.19
N ALA A 348 6.22 -12.60 -18.23
CA ALA A 348 5.70 -13.04 -19.52
C ALA A 348 6.62 -14.04 -20.25
N LEU A 349 7.94 -13.94 -20.07
CA LEU A 349 8.90 -14.89 -20.65
C LEU A 349 8.82 -16.29 -20.00
N ASP A 350 8.56 -16.35 -18.69
CA ASP A 350 8.53 -17.61 -17.95
C ASP A 350 7.24 -18.41 -18.22
N THR A 351 6.09 -17.74 -18.36
CA THR A 351 4.81 -18.39 -18.69
C THR A 351 4.82 -19.04 -20.07
N LYS A 352 5.51 -18.43 -21.05
CA LYS A 352 5.71 -19.03 -22.38
C LYS A 352 6.55 -20.31 -22.35
N LYS A 353 7.49 -20.44 -21.40
CA LYS A 353 8.34 -21.66 -21.26
C LYS A 353 7.66 -22.80 -20.51
N SER A 354 6.68 -22.52 -19.65
CA SER A 354 6.05 -23.52 -18.78
C SER A 354 4.77 -24.15 -19.35
N GLY A 355 4.36 -23.81 -20.58
CA GLY A 355 3.15 -24.36 -21.22
C GLY A 355 1.84 -24.10 -20.48
N ARG A 356 1.81 -23.17 -19.51
CA ARG A 356 0.59 -22.81 -18.78
C ARG A 356 -0.26 -21.85 -19.60
N PRO A 357 -1.61 -21.96 -19.57
CA PRO A 357 -2.47 -20.98 -20.20
C PRO A 357 -2.15 -19.59 -19.67
N THR A 358 -1.86 -18.65 -20.57
CA THR A 358 -1.81 -17.24 -20.24
C THR A 358 -3.18 -16.80 -19.75
N LEU A 359 -3.30 -16.42 -18.47
CA LEU A 359 -4.30 -15.42 -18.10
C LEU A 359 -3.92 -14.15 -18.88
N LYS A 360 -4.71 -13.80 -19.89
CA LYS A 360 -4.51 -12.58 -20.67
C LYS A 360 -4.57 -11.39 -19.71
N LEU A 361 -3.41 -10.80 -19.42
CA LEU A 361 -3.28 -9.60 -18.59
C LEU A 361 -3.86 -8.35 -19.29
N SER A 362 -4.27 -8.44 -20.56
CA SER A 362 -4.88 -7.33 -21.29
C SER A 362 -6.20 -6.83 -20.69
N HIS A 363 -6.88 -7.61 -19.84
CA HIS A 363 -8.12 -7.19 -19.17
C HIS A 363 -7.94 -6.53 -17.79
N VAL A 364 -6.71 -6.22 -17.34
CA VAL A 364 -6.49 -5.59 -16.00
C VAL A 364 -6.42 -4.06 -16.08
N LEU A 365 -6.34 -3.46 -17.27
CA LEU A 365 -6.40 -1.99 -17.46
C LEU A 365 -7.56 -1.53 -18.35
N GLU A 366 -8.46 -2.43 -18.71
CA GLU A 366 -9.60 -2.15 -19.57
C GLU A 366 -10.85 -2.54 -18.80
N GLY A 367 -11.47 -1.55 -18.16
CA GLY A 367 -12.87 -1.69 -17.77
C GLY A 367 -13.67 -1.81 -19.06
N ASP A 368 -14.53 -2.82 -19.12
CA ASP A 368 -15.36 -3.10 -20.28
C ASP A 368 -16.17 -1.84 -20.68
N ASP A 369 -15.90 -1.32 -21.87
CA ASP A 369 -16.58 -0.17 -22.46
C ASP A 369 -17.92 -0.66 -23.06
N GLU A 370 -18.98 -0.62 -22.28
CA GLU A 370 -20.36 -0.57 -22.79
C GLU A 370 -20.75 0.91 -22.98
N GLU A 371 -21.11 1.27 -24.22
CA GLU A 371 -21.59 2.60 -24.61
C GLU A 371 -22.87 2.99 -23.84
N GLU A 372 -22.77 3.82 -22.79
CA GLU A 372 -23.95 4.50 -22.23
C GLU A 372 -23.68 5.95 -21.77
N LYS A 373 -24.51 6.85 -22.34
CA LYS A 373 -24.94 8.23 -21.99
C LYS A 373 -24.03 9.16 -21.15
N PRO A 374 -24.03 10.48 -21.45
CA PRO A 374 -23.09 11.43 -20.85
C PRO A 374 -23.27 11.50 -19.33
N PRO A 375 -22.17 11.46 -18.55
CA PRO A 375 -22.27 11.29 -17.11
C PRO A 375 -22.42 12.58 -16.32
N VAL A 376 -23.19 12.51 -15.24
CA VAL A 376 -23.11 13.45 -14.12
C VAL A 376 -21.82 13.16 -13.37
N VAL A 377 -20.81 14.02 -13.56
CA VAL A 377 -19.50 13.94 -12.90
C VAL A 377 -19.62 14.53 -11.49
N VAL A 378 -19.34 13.71 -10.47
CA VAL A 378 -19.23 14.20 -9.09
C VAL A 378 -17.84 14.82 -8.93
N VAL A 379 -17.79 16.14 -8.86
CA VAL A 379 -16.58 16.94 -8.59
C VAL A 379 -15.93 16.42 -7.30
N PRO A 380 -14.58 16.33 -7.21
CA PRO A 380 -13.90 16.02 -5.96
C PRO A 380 -14.39 16.95 -4.84
N PRO A 381 -14.77 16.42 -3.67
CA PRO A 381 -15.30 17.24 -2.59
C PRO A 381 -14.26 18.26 -2.10
N GLU A 382 -14.70 19.40 -1.60
CA GLU A 382 -13.81 20.37 -0.94
C GLU A 382 -13.27 19.76 0.37
N VAL A 383 -11.96 19.86 0.59
CA VAL A 383 -11.30 19.34 1.81
C VAL A 383 -11.38 20.38 2.92
N LYS A 384 -11.97 20.01 4.06
CA LYS A 384 -12.08 20.85 5.26
C LYS A 384 -11.38 20.19 6.46
N PRO A 385 -10.86 20.94 7.45
CA PRO A 385 -10.29 20.32 8.64
C PRO A 385 -11.27 19.37 9.34
N LEU A 386 -10.78 18.26 9.89
CA LEU A 386 -11.60 17.27 10.58
C LEU A 386 -12.38 17.92 11.73
N ASN A 387 -13.71 17.87 11.66
CA ASN A 387 -14.59 18.46 12.65
C ASN A 387 -15.60 17.43 13.21
N TRP A 388 -15.27 16.85 14.36
CA TRP A 388 -16.16 15.91 15.06
C TRP A 388 -17.49 16.54 15.53
N ALA A 389 -17.59 17.88 15.63
CA ALA A 389 -18.84 18.54 15.99
C ALA A 389 -19.86 18.50 14.84
N GLU A 390 -19.42 18.49 13.58
CA GLU A 390 -20.31 18.31 12.43
C GLU A 390 -21.06 16.98 12.56
N VAL A 391 -20.33 15.89 12.85
CA VAL A 391 -20.91 14.56 13.03
C VAL A 391 -21.95 14.52 14.16
N LYS A 392 -21.73 15.26 15.25
CA LYS A 392 -22.71 15.33 16.35
C LYS A 392 -24.03 15.94 15.91
N ASN A 393 -23.99 16.89 14.97
CA ASN A 393 -25.14 17.63 14.45
C ASN A 393 -25.75 16.99 13.20
N SER A 394 -25.06 16.04 12.56
CA SER A 394 -25.61 15.25 11.45
C SER A 394 -26.81 14.41 11.91
N PRO A 395 -27.81 14.17 11.02
CA PRO A 395 -28.97 13.36 11.35
C PRO A 395 -28.59 11.90 11.60
N ASP A 396 -29.37 11.23 12.45
CA ASP A 396 -29.30 9.78 12.60
C ASP A 396 -29.84 9.10 11.34
N VAL A 397 -29.05 8.20 10.76
CA VAL A 397 -29.38 7.45 9.56
C VAL A 397 -29.33 5.96 9.86
N ASP A 398 -30.38 5.23 9.46
CA ASP A 398 -30.39 3.77 9.57
C ASP A 398 -29.45 3.13 8.53
N ALA A 399 -28.57 2.27 9.02
CA ALA A 399 -27.57 1.59 8.22
C ALA A 399 -27.41 0.13 8.66
N VAL A 400 -26.78 -0.66 7.80
CA VAL A 400 -26.31 -2.01 8.10
C VAL A 400 -24.79 -1.98 8.13
N ARG A 401 -24.19 -2.41 9.24
CA ARG A 401 -22.76 -2.64 9.36
C ARG A 401 -22.45 -4.07 8.96
N HIS A 402 -21.44 -4.26 8.14
CA HIS A 402 -20.97 -5.57 7.69
C HIS A 402 -19.52 -5.80 8.10
N SER A 403 -19.21 -6.99 8.59
CA SER A 403 -17.87 -7.35 9.04
C SER A 403 -17.46 -8.74 8.53
N LEU A 404 -16.17 -8.92 8.25
CA LEU A 404 -15.59 -10.22 7.90
C LEU A 404 -14.69 -10.69 9.05
N HIS A 405 -14.64 -12.00 9.28
CA HIS A 405 -13.87 -12.58 10.38
C HIS A 405 -13.20 -13.88 9.94
N PHE A 406 -11.96 -14.09 10.38
CA PHE A 406 -11.38 -15.43 10.37
C PHE A 406 -12.14 -16.34 11.34
N ARG A 407 -12.27 -17.61 10.98
CA ARG A 407 -12.89 -18.61 11.84
C ARG A 407 -11.88 -19.05 12.90
N PRO A 408 -12.16 -18.88 14.21
CA PRO A 408 -11.18 -19.20 15.25
C PRO A 408 -10.81 -20.68 15.25
N GLY A 409 -9.50 -20.98 15.24
CA GLY A 409 -8.98 -22.34 15.32
C GLY A 409 -9.06 -23.16 14.03
N GLU A 410 -9.57 -22.59 12.93
CA GLU A 410 -9.53 -23.23 11.61
C GLU A 410 -8.21 -22.86 10.89
N PRO A 411 -7.53 -23.83 10.23
CA PRO A 411 -6.38 -23.53 9.37
C PRO A 411 -6.76 -22.57 8.24
N VAL A 412 -5.85 -21.66 7.89
CA VAL A 412 -6.09 -20.70 6.80
C VAL A 412 -5.67 -21.31 5.47
N ASP A 413 -6.63 -21.51 4.57
CA ASP A 413 -6.36 -21.74 3.15
C ASP A 413 -6.15 -20.41 2.44
N TRP A 414 -4.88 -20.06 2.17
CA TRP A 414 -4.50 -18.81 1.50
C TRP A 414 -4.99 -18.72 0.05
N LYS A 415 -5.34 -19.84 -0.58
CA LYS A 415 -5.89 -19.88 -1.95
C LYS A 415 -7.40 -19.66 -1.95
N ASN A 416 -8.10 -20.19 -0.94
CA ASN A 416 -9.55 -20.09 -0.80
C ASN A 416 -9.93 -19.61 0.61
N LEU A 417 -9.73 -18.32 0.86
CA LEU A 417 -10.06 -17.71 2.14
C LEU A 417 -11.55 -17.85 2.48
N ASN A 418 -11.85 -18.65 3.51
CA ASN A 418 -13.19 -18.84 4.05
C ASN A 418 -13.43 -17.89 5.23
N LEU A 419 -13.76 -16.63 4.93
CA LEU A 419 -14.10 -15.63 5.94
C LEU A 419 -15.57 -15.70 6.30
N LYS A 420 -15.88 -15.60 7.59
CA LYS A 420 -17.25 -15.48 8.10
C LYS A 420 -17.73 -14.04 7.91
N HIS A 421 -18.79 -13.84 7.13
CA HIS A 421 -19.49 -12.56 7.01
C HIS A 421 -20.57 -12.43 8.08
N THR A 422 -20.63 -11.29 8.75
CA THR A 422 -21.68 -10.92 9.70
C THR A 422 -22.27 -9.56 9.35
N GLN A 423 -23.52 -9.33 9.75
CA GLN A 423 -24.27 -8.10 9.55
C GLN A 423 -24.92 -7.68 10.86
N GLN A 424 -25.05 -6.37 11.07
CA GLN A 424 -25.71 -5.79 12.23
C GLN A 424 -26.40 -4.49 11.84
N ASP A 425 -27.67 -4.36 12.20
CA ASP A 425 -28.40 -3.11 12.08
C ASP A 425 -27.86 -2.07 13.06
N THR A 426 -27.72 -0.84 12.58
CA THR A 426 -27.17 0.27 13.36
C THR A 426 -27.75 1.62 12.91
N LYS A 427 -27.54 2.64 13.74
CA LYS A 427 -27.76 4.04 13.40
C LYS A 427 -26.42 4.75 13.36
N ILE A 428 -26.22 5.59 12.35
CA ILE A 428 -24.99 6.34 12.15
C ILE A 428 -25.27 7.83 11.99
N ARG A 429 -24.26 8.64 12.26
CA ARG A 429 -24.17 10.04 11.84
C ARG A 429 -22.95 10.22 10.97
N LEU A 430 -23.11 10.81 9.79
CA LEU A 430 -22.05 10.97 8.79
C LEU A 430 -21.88 12.45 8.46
N ALA A 431 -20.64 12.93 8.49
CA ALA A 431 -20.30 14.27 8.02
C ALA A 431 -20.36 14.32 6.48
N GLN A 432 -20.92 15.40 5.95
CA GLN A 432 -20.95 15.63 4.50
C GLN A 432 -19.62 16.19 4.01
N SER A 433 -18.93 16.97 4.85
CA SER A 433 -17.58 17.43 4.54
C SER A 433 -16.57 16.28 4.59
N CYS A 434 -15.61 16.30 3.67
CA CYS A 434 -14.45 15.41 3.71
C CYS A 434 -13.25 16.15 4.32
N PHE A 435 -12.39 15.43 5.04
CA PHE A 435 -11.19 16.02 5.65
C PHE A 435 -9.87 15.52 5.06
N ALA A 436 -9.93 14.51 4.21
CA ALA A 436 -8.82 14.06 3.40
C ALA A 436 -9.34 13.41 2.10
N ILE A 437 -8.52 13.44 1.06
CA ILE A 437 -8.81 12.80 -0.23
C ILE A 437 -7.57 12.02 -0.65
N GLY A 438 -7.75 10.73 -0.91
CA GLY A 438 -6.77 9.89 -1.60
C GLY A 438 -7.11 9.77 -3.08
N ALA A 439 -6.35 8.98 -3.85
CA ALA A 439 -6.52 8.88 -5.30
C ALA A 439 -7.93 8.45 -5.78
N MET A 440 -8.65 7.65 -4.98
CA MET A 440 -9.96 7.07 -5.36
C MET A 440 -11.06 7.28 -4.33
N ARG A 441 -10.71 7.68 -3.10
CA ARG A 441 -11.64 7.76 -1.97
C ARG A 441 -11.46 9.05 -1.17
N SER A 442 -12.56 9.64 -0.74
CA SER A 442 -12.59 10.73 0.25
C SER A 442 -12.80 10.16 1.66
N ALA A 443 -12.26 10.83 2.66
CA ALA A 443 -12.39 10.47 4.07
C ALA A 443 -13.33 11.45 4.79
N HIS A 444 -14.35 10.92 5.45
CA HIS A 444 -15.41 11.64 6.14
C HIS A 444 -15.48 11.19 7.60
N ALA A 445 -15.89 12.09 8.49
CA ALA A 445 -16.08 11.74 9.89
C ALA A 445 -17.41 10.97 10.07
N LEU A 446 -17.38 9.87 10.83
CA LEU A 446 -18.50 8.98 11.06
C LEU A 446 -18.66 8.72 12.57
N TYR A 447 -19.89 8.60 13.04
CA TYR A 447 -20.19 8.11 14.38
C TYR A 447 -21.21 6.98 14.30
N ASP A 448 -20.90 5.83 14.89
CA ASP A 448 -21.86 4.73 15.06
C ASP A 448 -22.54 4.85 16.42
N CYS A 449 -23.86 5.06 16.40
CA CYS A 449 -24.67 5.30 17.60
C CYS A 449 -24.84 4.04 18.47
N ASN A 450 -24.80 2.84 17.87
CA ASN A 450 -24.95 1.58 18.61
C ASN A 450 -23.65 1.20 19.31
N MET A 451 -22.50 1.48 18.71
CA MET A 451 -21.18 1.24 19.30
C MET A 451 -20.72 2.39 20.21
N GLY A 452 -21.22 3.60 19.96
CA GLY A 452 -20.75 4.81 20.63
C GLY A 452 -19.31 5.17 20.25
N THR A 453 -18.96 4.99 18.98
CA THR A 453 -17.58 5.15 18.48
C THR A 453 -17.49 6.10 17.30
N CYS A 454 -16.50 6.99 17.35
CA CYS A 454 -16.06 7.79 16.21
C CYS A 454 -15.19 6.96 15.27
N LEU A 455 -15.44 7.07 13.97
CA LEU A 455 -14.78 6.35 12.88
C LEU A 455 -14.53 7.32 11.72
N VAL A 456 -13.78 6.85 10.72
CA VAL A 456 -13.57 7.50 9.44
C VAL A 456 -14.26 6.68 8.37
N ALA A 457 -15.23 7.27 7.67
CA ALA A 457 -15.87 6.69 6.48
C ALA A 457 -15.03 7.01 5.23
N LYS A 458 -14.75 6.01 4.40
CA LYS A 458 -14.06 6.16 3.12
C LYS A 458 -15.02 5.90 1.97
N CYS A 459 -15.34 6.96 1.23
CA CYS A 459 -16.31 6.96 0.15
C CYS A 459 -15.60 7.04 -1.20
N TYR A 460 -15.98 6.20 -2.16
CA TYR A 460 -15.46 6.30 -3.53
C TYR A 460 -16.03 7.54 -4.24
N TYR A 461 -15.21 8.22 -5.04
CA TYR A 461 -15.62 9.38 -5.86
C TYR A 461 -15.16 9.23 -7.32
N GLY A 462 -15.62 10.12 -8.21
CA GLY A 462 -15.21 10.15 -9.61
C GLY A 462 -15.50 8.86 -10.40
N LYS A 463 -14.58 8.45 -11.28
CA LYS A 463 -14.68 7.20 -12.07
C LYS A 463 -14.77 5.96 -11.18
N ALA A 464 -14.05 5.94 -10.06
CA ALA A 464 -14.06 4.83 -9.12
C ALA A 464 -15.43 4.65 -8.44
N ALA A 465 -16.18 5.73 -8.23
CA ALA A 465 -17.56 5.63 -7.76
C ALA A 465 -18.47 4.93 -8.78
N ARG A 466 -18.22 5.01 -10.08
CA ARG A 466 -19.07 4.37 -11.10
C ARG A 466 -18.91 2.85 -11.12
N SER A 467 -17.70 2.36 -10.89
CA SER A 467 -17.40 0.93 -10.81
C SER A 467 -17.63 0.34 -9.42
N SER A 468 -17.60 1.17 -8.37
CA SER A 468 -17.58 0.71 -6.96
C SER A 468 -18.84 1.06 -6.17
N SER A 469 -19.57 2.14 -6.48
CA SER A 469 -20.78 2.53 -5.73
C SER A 469 -21.99 1.62 -6.02
N THR A 470 -21.93 0.84 -7.09
CA THR A 470 -22.93 -0.18 -7.48
C THR A 470 -22.47 -1.61 -7.20
N SER A 471 -21.22 -1.82 -6.79
CA SER A 471 -20.60 -3.14 -6.64
C SER A 471 -20.19 -3.39 -5.19
N LYS A 472 -21.06 -4.08 -4.44
CA LYS A 472 -20.79 -4.62 -3.08
C LYS A 472 -19.46 -5.40 -3.01
N HIS A 473 -18.99 -5.93 -4.14
CA HIS A 473 -17.77 -6.72 -4.25
C HIS A 473 -16.48 -5.91 -4.01
N SER A 474 -16.42 -4.64 -4.45
CA SER A 474 -15.20 -3.81 -4.27
C SER A 474 -14.95 -3.48 -2.80
N LEU A 475 -15.98 -3.02 -2.08
CA LEU A 475 -15.90 -2.74 -0.63
C LEU A 475 -15.57 -4.01 0.18
N GLN A 476 -16.18 -5.15 -0.20
CA GLN A 476 -15.86 -6.45 0.41
C GLN A 476 -14.39 -6.83 0.22
N ASN A 477 -13.82 -6.57 -0.95
CA ASN A 477 -12.40 -6.82 -1.21
C ASN A 477 -11.48 -5.92 -0.38
N ASP A 478 -11.79 -4.63 -0.24
CA ASP A 478 -11.03 -3.71 0.62
C ASP A 478 -10.98 -4.21 2.07
N VAL A 479 -12.15 -4.57 2.62
CA VAL A 479 -12.27 -5.07 3.99
C VAL A 479 -11.55 -6.42 4.14
N LYS A 480 -11.68 -7.30 3.13
CA LYS A 480 -10.98 -8.59 3.09
C LYS A 480 -9.45 -8.41 3.09
N MET A 481 -8.91 -7.48 2.31
CA MET A 481 -7.47 -7.17 2.30
C MET A 481 -6.99 -6.72 3.67
N GLN A 482 -7.68 -5.78 4.30
CA GLN A 482 -7.33 -5.26 5.62
C GLN A 482 -7.27 -6.38 6.67
N ILE A 483 -8.25 -7.28 6.66
CA ILE A 483 -8.33 -8.37 7.65
C ILE A 483 -7.22 -9.40 7.45
N VAL A 484 -6.89 -9.74 6.20
CA VAL A 484 -5.76 -10.62 5.90
C VAL A 484 -4.45 -9.99 6.35
N ALA A 485 -4.25 -8.70 6.06
CA ALA A 485 -3.07 -7.96 6.49
C ALA A 485 -2.93 -7.91 8.01
N LYS A 486 -4.02 -7.61 8.74
CA LYS A 486 -4.05 -7.63 10.20
C LYS A 486 -3.72 -9.00 10.79
N TYR A 487 -4.26 -10.07 10.21
CA TYR A 487 -3.97 -11.43 10.64
C TYR A 487 -2.47 -11.76 10.52
N LEU A 488 -1.88 -11.42 9.37
CA LEU A 488 -0.45 -11.64 9.12
C LEU A 488 0.44 -10.73 9.98
N ALA A 489 0.04 -9.48 10.21
CA ALA A 489 0.76 -8.55 11.10
C ALA A 489 0.74 -9.04 12.55
N THR A 490 -0.38 -9.61 13.00
CA THR A 490 -0.49 -10.23 14.32
C THR A 490 0.51 -11.39 14.46
N ALA A 491 0.60 -12.26 13.45
CA ALA A 491 1.54 -13.37 13.43
C ALA A 491 3.00 -12.91 13.37
N PHE A 492 3.30 -11.89 12.56
CA PHE A 492 4.62 -11.27 12.47
C PHE A 492 5.06 -10.72 13.83
N SER A 493 4.22 -9.89 14.44
CA SER A 493 4.52 -9.19 15.69
C SER A 493 4.57 -10.11 16.91
N ALA A 494 3.98 -11.31 16.84
CA ALA A 494 4.09 -12.33 17.87
C ALA A 494 5.48 -13.01 17.94
N SER A 495 6.33 -12.79 16.93
CA SER A 495 7.71 -13.29 16.95
C SER A 495 8.55 -12.51 17.96
N GLU A 496 9.23 -13.21 18.87
CA GLU A 496 10.14 -12.60 19.85
C GLU A 496 11.32 -11.87 19.16
N LYS A 497 11.66 -12.31 17.94
CA LYS A 497 12.77 -11.78 17.13
C LYS A 497 12.47 -10.44 16.47
N VAL A 498 11.21 -10.00 16.46
CA VAL A 498 10.81 -8.72 15.83
C VAL A 498 11.01 -7.59 16.83
N GLU A 499 12.03 -6.75 16.67
CA GLU A 499 12.30 -5.60 17.56
C GLU A 499 11.12 -4.63 17.65
N ARG A 500 10.53 -4.30 16.51
CA ARG A 500 9.39 -3.39 16.41
C ARG A 500 8.20 -4.08 15.75
N GLY A 501 7.19 -4.42 16.55
CA GLY A 501 5.95 -5.02 16.03
C GLY A 501 5.13 -4.01 15.24
N VAL A 502 4.41 -4.49 14.23
CA VAL A 502 3.44 -3.72 13.43
C VAL A 502 2.03 -4.28 13.58
N ASP A 503 1.02 -3.45 13.35
CA ASP A 503 -0.38 -3.87 13.36
C ASP A 503 -1.18 -3.10 12.28
N PHE A 504 -2.33 -3.63 11.90
CA PHE A 504 -3.28 -2.94 11.02
C PHE A 504 -4.53 -2.54 11.80
N ILE A 505 -5.12 -1.40 11.47
CA ILE A 505 -6.44 -1.05 12.01
C ILE A 505 -7.52 -1.98 11.46
N SER A 506 -8.54 -2.23 12.27
CA SER A 506 -9.71 -3.00 11.84
C SER A 506 -10.61 -2.17 10.94
N THR A 507 -11.11 -2.76 9.85
CA THR A 507 -12.01 -2.09 8.90
C THR A 507 -13.28 -2.91 8.70
N CYS A 508 -14.39 -2.22 8.45
CA CYS A 508 -15.69 -2.80 8.10
C CYS A 508 -16.33 -1.97 6.98
N TRP A 509 -17.53 -2.33 6.52
CA TRP A 509 -18.29 -1.46 5.61
C TRP A 509 -19.72 -1.27 6.08
N TYR A 510 -20.31 -0.15 5.65
CA TYR A 510 -21.67 0.24 5.97
C TYR A 510 -22.49 0.37 4.68
N GLU A 511 -23.77 0.08 4.79
CA GLU A 511 -24.79 0.24 3.74
C GLU A 511 -25.95 1.04 4.33
N ILE A 512 -26.21 2.25 3.81
CA ILE A 512 -27.34 3.09 4.22
C ILE A 512 -28.64 2.50 3.65
N LYS A 513 -29.66 2.30 4.48
CA LYS A 513 -30.91 1.64 4.06
C LYS A 513 -31.72 2.49 3.06
N ASN A 514 -31.83 3.80 3.29
CA ASN A 514 -32.63 4.74 2.47
C ASN A 514 -31.79 5.95 2.00
N PRO A 515 -30.81 5.79 1.09
CA PRO A 515 -29.85 6.85 0.77
C PRO A 515 -30.50 8.11 0.17
N LEU A 516 -31.54 7.97 -0.66
CA LEU A 516 -32.23 9.09 -1.33
C LEU A 516 -32.96 10.03 -0.35
N GLU A 517 -33.52 9.50 0.73
CA GLU A 517 -34.24 10.28 1.74
C GLU A 517 -33.30 11.06 2.68
N THR A 518 -32.03 10.62 2.75
CA THR A 518 -31.04 11.18 3.69
C THR A 518 -30.22 12.33 3.13
N GLY A 519 -30.51 12.78 1.90
CA GLY A 519 -29.72 13.81 1.19
C GLY A 519 -28.28 13.39 0.87
N SER A 520 -27.90 12.14 1.16
CA SER A 520 -26.58 11.60 0.86
C SER A 520 -26.52 11.22 -0.62
N GLY A 521 -25.55 11.77 -1.35
CA GLY A 521 -25.34 11.44 -2.77
C GLY A 521 -25.14 9.93 -2.97
N ARG A 522 -25.47 9.40 -4.16
CA ARG A 522 -25.32 7.96 -4.47
C ARG A 522 -23.93 7.40 -4.15
N SER A 523 -22.88 8.21 -4.22
CA SER A 523 -21.49 7.85 -3.88
C SER A 523 -21.25 7.57 -2.39
N MET A 524 -22.13 8.03 -1.50
CA MET A 524 -22.03 7.84 -0.04
C MET A 524 -23.04 6.82 0.51
N ALA A 525 -23.79 6.13 -0.36
CA ALA A 525 -24.75 5.10 0.06
C ALA A 525 -24.07 3.87 0.69
N MET A 526 -22.84 3.55 0.25
CA MET A 526 -22.02 2.48 0.81
C MET A 526 -20.57 2.94 0.92
N PHE A 527 -19.91 2.61 2.03
CA PHE A 527 -18.52 3.03 2.29
C PHE A 527 -17.83 2.07 3.25
N THR A 528 -16.49 2.04 3.20
CA THR A 528 -15.71 1.37 4.26
C THR A 528 -15.55 2.31 5.44
N ALA A 529 -15.37 1.76 6.63
CA ALA A 529 -15.16 2.54 7.84
C ALA A 529 -14.09 1.92 8.72
N GLU A 530 -13.26 2.78 9.29
CA GLU A 530 -12.09 2.42 10.10
C GLU A 530 -11.85 3.42 11.24
N PRO A 531 -11.09 3.07 12.28
CA PRO A 531 -10.70 4.00 13.33
C PRO A 531 -9.88 5.17 12.81
N TYR A 532 -10.06 6.35 13.39
CA TYR A 532 -9.17 7.48 13.15
C TYR A 532 -7.80 7.21 13.77
N ILE A 533 -6.74 7.45 12.99
CA ILE A 533 -5.34 7.41 13.46
C ILE A 533 -4.75 8.82 13.40
N ASP A 534 -4.38 9.34 14.57
CA ASP A 534 -3.75 10.66 14.67
C ASP A 534 -2.23 10.54 14.50
N GLY A 535 -1.65 11.48 13.75
CA GLY A 535 -0.21 11.61 13.54
C GLY A 535 0.24 11.65 12.08
N GLU A 536 1.56 11.64 11.90
CA GLU A 536 2.18 11.80 10.58
C GLU A 536 2.04 10.54 9.73
N TYR A 537 1.25 10.63 8.66
CA TYR A 537 1.02 9.54 7.72
C TYR A 537 2.26 9.30 6.85
N LYS A 538 2.77 8.06 6.85
CA LYS A 538 3.94 7.64 6.08
C LYS A 538 3.63 6.39 5.26
N LYS A 539 4.13 6.38 4.02
CA LYS A 539 4.12 5.22 3.11
C LYS A 539 5.51 4.59 3.07
N TYR A 540 5.61 3.30 3.36
CA TYR A 540 6.86 2.55 3.50
C TYR A 540 7.18 1.71 2.26
N ASN A 541 6.17 1.21 1.56
CA ASN A 541 6.31 0.66 0.21
C ASN A 541 5.00 0.87 -0.55
N ASN A 542 4.99 0.56 -1.84
CA ASN A 542 3.78 0.59 -2.64
C ASN A 542 3.50 -0.76 -3.32
N ASN A 543 2.43 -0.82 -4.11
CA ASN A 543 2.06 -2.03 -4.84
C ASN A 543 2.89 -2.27 -6.12
N ASN A 544 3.79 -1.37 -6.51
CA ASN A 544 4.49 -1.42 -7.80
C ASN A 544 6.03 -1.59 -7.69
N GLY A 545 6.54 -1.81 -6.49
CA GLY A 545 7.96 -2.07 -6.24
C GLY A 545 8.74 -0.88 -5.69
N TRP A 546 8.12 0.27 -5.40
CA TRP A 546 8.78 1.31 -4.60
C TRP A 546 8.93 0.85 -3.16
N ILE A 547 10.11 1.12 -2.58
CA ILE A 547 10.38 0.97 -1.16
C ILE A 547 10.96 2.26 -0.61
N ARG A 548 10.59 2.59 0.63
CA ARG A 548 11.25 3.61 1.42
C ARG A 548 12.53 3.02 2.01
N ASP A 549 13.67 3.61 1.69
CA ASP A 549 14.96 3.28 2.27
C ASP A 549 15.62 4.53 2.85
N ASP A 550 15.11 4.97 3.99
CA ASP A 550 15.61 6.12 4.76
C ASP A 550 16.56 5.70 5.89
N GLY A 551 16.98 4.42 5.92
CA GLY A 551 17.81 3.85 6.99
C GLY A 551 17.11 3.76 8.35
N LEU A 552 15.81 4.04 8.43
CA LEU A 552 15.06 3.94 9.68
C LEU A 552 14.58 2.51 9.91
N ASP A 553 14.72 2.05 11.16
CA ASP A 553 14.33 0.71 11.61
C ASP A 553 12.87 0.33 11.26
N LEU A 554 11.93 1.29 11.35
CA LEU A 554 10.53 1.02 10.99
C LEU A 554 10.33 0.79 9.48
N SER A 555 11.09 1.48 8.63
CA SER A 555 11.08 1.25 7.18
C SER A 555 11.61 -0.15 6.87
N GLU A 556 12.69 -0.59 7.55
CA GLU A 556 13.23 -1.94 7.40
C GLU A 556 12.25 -3.01 7.89
N THR A 557 11.61 -2.76 9.05
CA THR A 557 10.57 -3.62 9.62
C THR A 557 9.40 -3.78 8.66
N ALA A 558 8.95 -2.69 8.03
CA ALA A 558 7.88 -2.73 7.02
C ALA A 558 8.27 -3.61 5.81
N GLN A 559 9.50 -3.47 5.28
CA GLN A 559 9.94 -4.33 4.18
C GLN A 559 10.05 -5.80 4.61
N ALA A 560 10.54 -6.05 5.82
CA ALA A 560 10.61 -7.40 6.39
C ALA A 560 9.21 -8.01 6.57
N PHE A 561 8.20 -7.21 6.93
CA PHE A 561 6.81 -7.66 6.99
C PHE A 561 6.28 -8.12 5.63
N SER A 562 6.47 -7.32 4.57
CA SER A 562 6.07 -7.73 3.20
C SER A 562 6.73 -9.05 2.78
N HIS A 563 8.05 -9.21 2.99
CA HIS A 563 8.73 -10.47 2.72
C HIS A 563 8.21 -11.62 3.60
N PHE A 564 8.02 -11.38 4.91
CA PHE A 564 7.45 -12.36 5.83
C PHE A 564 6.09 -12.88 5.36
N THR A 565 5.22 -12.01 4.84
CA THR A 565 3.90 -12.44 4.34
C THR A 565 4.02 -13.39 3.15
N TRP A 566 4.94 -13.12 2.21
CA TRP A 566 5.18 -14.00 1.08
C TRP A 566 5.76 -15.35 1.50
N GLN A 567 6.75 -15.35 2.41
CA GLN A 567 7.34 -16.60 2.90
C GLN A 567 6.35 -17.42 3.75
N THR A 568 5.57 -16.77 4.61
CA THR A 568 4.60 -17.41 5.52
C THR A 568 3.41 -18.01 4.77
N THR A 569 3.02 -17.39 3.66
CA THR A 569 1.93 -17.91 2.81
C THR A 569 2.43 -18.82 1.69
N PHE A 570 3.69 -19.29 1.76
CA PHE A 570 4.28 -20.18 0.74
C PHE A 570 4.16 -19.61 -0.69
N GLY A 571 4.35 -18.29 -0.80
CA GLY A 571 4.30 -17.54 -2.05
C GLY A 571 2.90 -17.41 -2.66
N GLN A 572 1.83 -17.70 -1.92
CA GLN A 572 0.45 -17.52 -2.43
C GLN A 572 0.05 -16.05 -2.50
N LEU A 573 0.48 -15.24 -1.54
CA LEU A 573 0.21 -13.81 -1.51
C LEU A 573 1.33 -12.99 -0.89
N MET A 574 1.30 -11.67 -1.07
CA MET A 574 2.22 -10.72 -0.46
C MET A 574 1.47 -9.44 -0.10
N VAL A 575 1.61 -8.99 1.14
CA VAL A 575 1.05 -7.70 1.60
C VAL A 575 2.04 -6.58 1.32
N VAL A 576 1.58 -5.55 0.61
CA VAL A 576 2.34 -4.36 0.19
C VAL A 576 1.46 -3.12 0.36
N ASP A 577 1.89 -1.98 -0.18
CA ASP A 577 1.25 -0.68 0.05
C ASP A 577 1.19 -0.35 1.55
N LEU A 578 2.27 -0.66 2.26
CA LEU A 578 2.35 -0.45 3.70
C LEU A 578 2.41 1.04 3.99
N GLN A 579 1.37 1.55 4.65
CA GLN A 579 1.21 2.97 4.95
C GLN A 579 0.39 3.18 6.21
N GLY A 580 0.63 4.27 6.94
CA GLY A 580 -0.08 4.59 8.17
C GLY A 580 0.73 5.50 9.09
N VAL A 581 0.45 5.44 10.40
CA VAL A 581 1.10 6.28 11.40
C VAL A 581 1.90 5.41 12.36
N GLY A 582 3.22 5.65 12.42
CA GLY A 582 4.13 4.82 13.20
C GLY A 582 3.98 3.33 12.82
N CYS A 583 3.79 2.46 13.82
CA CYS A 583 3.66 1.01 13.62
C CYS A 583 2.22 0.55 13.30
N ILE A 584 1.28 1.48 13.13
CA ILE A 584 -0.12 1.20 12.83
C ILE A 584 -0.41 1.52 11.37
N PHE A 585 -0.69 0.48 10.58
CA PHE A 585 -0.92 0.57 9.15
C PHE A 585 -2.41 0.52 8.78
N THR A 586 -2.73 1.03 7.60
CA THR A 586 -4.06 0.96 6.98
C THR A 586 -3.97 0.93 5.45
N ASP A 587 -5.05 0.58 4.78
CA ASP A 587 -5.16 0.50 3.31
C ASP A 587 -4.02 -0.29 2.65
N PRO A 588 -3.78 -1.56 3.04
CA PRO A 588 -2.82 -2.40 2.34
C PRO A 588 -3.35 -2.78 0.96
N GLN A 589 -2.41 -3.12 0.08
CA GLN A 589 -2.69 -3.90 -1.12
C GLN A 589 -2.14 -5.31 -0.95
N ILE A 590 -2.82 -6.30 -1.54
CA ILE A 590 -2.34 -7.68 -1.59
C ILE A 590 -2.08 -8.05 -3.05
N HIS A 591 -0.87 -8.57 -3.31
CA HIS A 591 -0.61 -9.34 -4.52
C HIS A 591 -0.92 -10.80 -4.25
N SER A 592 -1.64 -11.48 -5.15
CA SER A 592 -1.93 -12.92 -5.02
C SER A 592 -1.78 -13.64 -6.35
N LYS A 593 -1.47 -14.94 -6.30
CA LYS A 593 -1.30 -15.77 -7.51
C LYS A 593 -2.54 -15.90 -8.36
N ASP A 594 -3.72 -15.76 -7.76
CA ASP A 594 -5.02 -15.92 -8.41
C ASP A 594 -5.66 -14.59 -8.82
N GLY A 595 -4.96 -13.46 -8.67
CA GLY A 595 -5.46 -12.15 -9.08
C GLY A 595 -6.61 -11.59 -8.24
N LYS A 596 -6.99 -12.24 -7.12
CA LYS A 596 -8.04 -11.75 -6.21
C LYS A 596 -7.52 -10.55 -5.40
N PHE A 597 -8.35 -9.69 -4.77
CA PHE A 597 -7.92 -8.48 -4.01
C PHE A 597 -7.82 -7.15 -4.79
N GLY A 598 -8.71 -6.93 -5.76
CA GLY A 598 -8.93 -5.61 -6.36
C GLY A 598 -7.89 -5.21 -7.42
N CYS A 599 -8.09 -4.02 -8.01
CA CYS A 599 -7.34 -3.55 -9.18
C CYS A 599 -5.84 -3.29 -8.89
N GLY A 600 -5.46 -3.07 -7.63
CA GLY A 600 -4.06 -2.91 -7.26
C GLY A 600 -3.28 -4.22 -7.16
N ASN A 601 -3.93 -5.38 -7.30
CA ASN A 601 -3.25 -6.67 -7.35
C ASN A 601 -2.57 -6.88 -8.71
N LEU A 602 -1.24 -6.74 -8.71
CA LEU A 602 -0.39 -6.98 -9.87
C LEU A 602 0.17 -8.42 -9.91
N SER A 603 -0.36 -9.31 -9.08
CA SER A 603 -0.02 -10.74 -8.99
C SER A 603 1.49 -10.96 -8.90
N ASP A 604 1.99 -11.98 -9.61
CA ASP A 604 3.42 -12.29 -9.70
C ASP A 604 4.28 -11.12 -10.20
N VAL A 605 3.72 -10.21 -11.03
CA VAL A 605 4.44 -9.01 -11.49
C VAL A 605 4.73 -8.09 -10.31
N GLY A 606 3.73 -7.82 -9.48
CA GLY A 606 3.87 -6.99 -8.28
C GLY A 606 4.82 -7.60 -7.24
N MET A 607 4.72 -8.91 -7.01
CA MET A 607 5.65 -9.63 -6.12
C MET A 607 7.10 -9.57 -6.64
N THR A 608 7.28 -9.76 -7.95
CA THR A 608 8.60 -9.66 -8.60
C THR A 608 9.16 -8.25 -8.49
N ALA A 609 8.31 -7.22 -8.71
CA ALA A 609 8.70 -5.82 -8.60
C ALA A 609 9.16 -5.46 -7.19
N PHE A 610 8.44 -5.91 -6.15
CA PHE A 610 8.85 -5.75 -4.76
C PHE A 610 10.23 -6.39 -4.49
N PHE A 611 10.43 -7.65 -4.88
CA PHE A 611 11.70 -8.31 -4.60
C PHE A 611 12.87 -7.83 -5.47
N ALA A 612 12.60 -7.21 -6.63
CA ALA A 612 13.63 -6.57 -7.43
C ALA A 612 14.26 -5.36 -6.72
N THR A 613 13.49 -4.66 -5.88
CA THR A 613 13.96 -3.48 -5.14
C THR A 613 14.27 -3.79 -3.68
N HIS A 614 13.66 -4.82 -3.07
CA HIS A 614 13.92 -5.22 -1.69
C HIS A 614 15.29 -5.87 -1.49
N ASP A 615 16.00 -5.46 -0.45
CA ASP A 615 17.20 -6.14 0.07
C ASP A 615 16.96 -6.56 1.52
N CYS A 616 17.38 -7.78 1.87
CA CYS A 616 17.22 -8.30 3.22
C CYS A 616 18.23 -7.66 4.18
N LYS A 617 17.71 -6.94 5.16
CA LYS A 617 18.48 -6.27 6.23
C LYS A 617 18.37 -7.00 7.57
N SER A 618 18.65 -6.32 8.69
CA SER A 618 18.67 -6.88 10.05
C SER A 618 17.34 -7.52 10.42
N ALA A 619 16.21 -6.84 10.18
CA ALA A 619 14.87 -7.35 10.50
C ALA A 619 14.55 -8.66 9.77
N CYS A 620 14.89 -8.76 8.47
CA CYS A 620 14.72 -9.99 7.69
C CYS A 620 15.57 -11.14 8.25
N ARG A 621 16.85 -10.86 8.57
CA ARG A 621 17.79 -11.84 9.12
C ARG A 621 17.35 -12.34 10.49
N ALA A 622 16.90 -11.43 11.37
CA ALA A 622 16.38 -11.77 12.69
C ALA A 622 15.17 -12.71 12.57
N LEU A 623 14.28 -12.48 11.61
CA LEU A 623 13.12 -13.33 11.33
C LEU A 623 13.46 -14.66 10.62
N GLY A 624 14.70 -14.89 10.21
CA GLY A 624 15.08 -16.06 9.42
C GLY A 624 14.48 -16.06 8.01
N LEU A 625 14.18 -14.87 7.47
CA LEU A 625 13.74 -14.71 6.08
C LEU A 625 14.93 -14.91 5.15
N LYS A 626 14.70 -15.64 4.06
CA LYS A 626 15.79 -16.00 3.14
C LYS A 626 15.90 -14.98 2.00
N PRO A 627 17.06 -14.30 1.82
CA PRO A 627 17.26 -13.34 0.73
C PRO A 627 17.06 -13.99 -0.64
N LEU A 628 16.39 -13.30 -1.58
CA LEU A 628 16.22 -13.78 -2.97
C LEU A 628 17.25 -13.22 -3.95
N LYS A 629 17.98 -12.18 -3.54
CA LYS A 629 19.14 -11.66 -4.28
C LYS A 629 20.38 -12.31 -3.71
N HIS A 630 21.16 -12.95 -4.58
CA HIS A 630 22.52 -13.38 -4.24
C HIS A 630 23.44 -12.18 -4.44
N SER A 631 23.99 -11.62 -3.36
CA SER A 631 25.05 -10.63 -3.48
C SER A 631 26.32 -11.36 -3.94
N GLU A 632 26.86 -11.01 -5.10
CA GLU A 632 28.17 -11.49 -5.56
C GLU A 632 29.34 -10.86 -4.77
N LEU A 633 29.07 -9.94 -3.83
CA LEU A 633 30.06 -9.56 -2.82
C LEU A 633 29.98 -10.52 -1.64
N GLY A 634 31.06 -11.30 -1.49
CA GLY A 634 31.21 -12.35 -0.50
C GLY A 634 30.83 -11.93 0.92
N SER A 635 30.23 -12.88 1.62
CA SER A 635 30.21 -12.91 3.08
C SER A 635 31.64 -12.74 3.60
N LYS A 636 32.03 -11.51 3.95
CA LYS A 636 33.00 -11.36 5.03
C LYS A 636 32.26 -11.77 6.29
N CYS A 637 32.54 -12.99 6.74
CA CYS A 637 32.31 -13.37 8.12
C CYS A 637 32.90 -12.25 8.98
N ILE A 638 32.04 -11.52 9.68
CA ILE A 638 32.51 -10.74 10.81
C ILE A 638 32.77 -11.77 11.88
N ASP A 639 34.04 -11.96 12.18
CA ASP A 639 34.56 -12.81 13.22
C ASP A 639 34.00 -12.27 14.56
N GLU A 640 33.12 -13.03 15.21
CA GLU A 640 32.75 -12.79 16.60
C GLU A 640 33.92 -13.23 17.49
N SER A 641 34.99 -12.45 17.50
CA SER A 641 36.04 -12.57 18.51
C SER A 641 35.64 -11.77 19.75
N ALA A 642 35.32 -12.52 20.79
CA ALA A 642 35.06 -12.13 22.17
C ALA A 642 35.66 -10.81 22.65
N THR A 643 34.79 -9.93 23.16
CA THR A 643 35.09 -9.09 24.33
C THR A 643 34.10 -9.46 25.43
N THR A 644 34.58 -10.22 26.39
CA THR A 644 33.90 -10.51 27.65
C THR A 644 33.79 -9.23 28.47
N ASN A 645 32.65 -8.54 28.41
CA ASN A 645 32.26 -7.58 29.44
C ASN A 645 31.10 -8.18 30.24
N ARG A 646 31.49 -8.75 31.38
CA ARG A 646 30.66 -9.46 32.36
C ARG A 646 29.82 -8.52 33.24
N GLU A 647 29.48 -7.34 32.75
CA GLU A 647 28.84 -6.26 33.53
C GLU A 647 27.57 -5.69 32.85
N GLU A 648 27.17 -6.18 31.67
CA GLU A 648 25.92 -5.74 31.00
C GLU A 648 24.73 -6.71 31.16
N ASP A 649 24.97 -7.91 31.71
CA ASP A 649 23.92 -8.94 31.87
C ASP A 649 22.96 -8.65 33.03
N GLU A 650 23.31 -7.74 33.96
CA GLU A 650 22.44 -7.34 35.07
C GLU A 650 21.59 -6.09 34.76
N ALA A 651 21.86 -5.39 33.65
CA ALA A 651 21.11 -4.19 33.25
C ALA A 651 19.99 -4.45 32.22
N LYS A 652 19.90 -5.66 31.65
CA LYS A 652 18.86 -6.06 30.67
C LYS A 652 17.56 -6.59 31.30
N GLU A 653 17.41 -6.45 32.62
CA GLU A 653 16.23 -6.87 33.39
C GLU A 653 15.12 -5.78 33.49
N ALA A 654 15.20 -4.64 32.78
CA ALA A 654 14.26 -3.52 33.05
C ALA A 654 13.69 -2.70 31.87
N THR A 655 13.87 -3.07 30.60
CA THR A 655 13.06 -2.47 29.51
C THR A 655 12.20 -3.53 28.84
N LYS A 656 11.03 -3.80 29.44
CA LYS A 656 10.01 -4.66 28.82
C LYS A 656 9.62 -4.09 27.45
N LYS A 657 9.90 -4.84 26.39
CA LYS A 657 9.58 -4.48 25.01
C LYS A 657 8.09 -4.15 24.86
N LYS A 658 7.79 -2.98 24.33
CA LYS A 658 6.43 -2.48 24.14
C LYS A 658 6.06 -2.52 22.66
N MET A 659 4.78 -2.72 22.39
CA MET A 659 4.21 -2.71 21.05
C MET A 659 2.95 -1.85 21.05
N THR A 660 2.76 -1.07 19.98
CA THR A 660 1.52 -0.33 19.73
C THR A 660 0.60 -1.18 18.89
N CYS A 661 -0.66 -1.34 19.32
CA CYS A 661 -1.66 -2.17 18.66
C CYS A 661 -2.97 -1.38 18.51
N SER A 662 -3.75 -1.70 17.47
CA SER A 662 -5.12 -1.24 17.35
C SER A 662 -6.07 -2.24 18.03
N CYS A 663 -6.85 -1.76 19.00
CA CYS A 663 -7.84 -2.56 19.69
C CYS A 663 -8.89 -3.07 18.68
N PRO A 664 -9.05 -4.39 18.50
CA PRO A 664 -9.94 -4.93 17.48
C PRO A 664 -11.44 -4.86 17.84
N LEU A 665 -11.78 -4.22 18.96
CA LEU A 665 -13.17 -3.94 19.37
C LEU A 665 -13.53 -2.47 19.11
N CYS A 666 -12.86 -1.52 19.76
CA CYS A 666 -13.19 -0.10 19.64
C CYS A 666 -12.32 0.68 18.64
N GLY A 667 -11.22 0.10 18.17
CA GLY A 667 -10.27 0.79 17.29
C GLY A 667 -9.17 1.58 17.99
N ASP A 668 -9.29 1.83 19.31
CA ASP A 668 -8.32 2.61 20.08
C ASP A 668 -6.90 2.08 19.89
N ILE A 669 -5.98 3.01 19.62
CA ILE A 669 -4.56 2.71 19.57
C ILE A 669 -4.00 2.66 20.99
N THR A 670 -3.44 1.53 21.38
CA THR A 670 -2.94 1.30 22.74
C THR A 670 -1.56 0.67 22.71
N THR A 671 -0.79 0.89 23.78
CA THR A 671 0.54 0.29 23.94
C THR A 671 0.45 -0.85 24.95
N VAL A 672 0.95 -2.02 24.57
CA VAL A 672 0.97 -3.24 25.38
C VAL A 672 2.38 -3.78 25.49
N LEU A 673 2.63 -4.64 26.49
CA LEU A 673 3.87 -5.39 26.56
C LEU A 673 3.86 -6.48 25.48
N HIS A 674 5.00 -6.65 24.80
CA HIS A 674 5.17 -7.69 23.78
C HIS A 674 4.97 -9.09 24.37
N SER A 675 5.37 -9.30 25.63
CA SER A 675 5.13 -10.55 26.37
C SER A 675 3.64 -10.86 26.50
N ASP A 676 2.83 -9.86 26.83
CA ASP A 676 1.39 -10.01 27.04
C ASP A 676 0.67 -10.27 25.72
N PHE A 677 1.11 -9.57 24.66
CA PHE A 677 0.65 -9.79 23.30
C PHE A 677 0.94 -11.21 22.82
N THR A 678 2.18 -11.66 22.98
CA THR A 678 2.62 -13.00 22.57
C THR A 678 1.90 -14.09 23.38
N ALA A 679 1.71 -13.87 24.68
CA ALA A 679 0.95 -14.78 25.54
C ALA A 679 -0.53 -14.86 25.15
N ALA A 680 -1.15 -13.76 24.74
CA ALA A 680 -2.51 -13.76 24.21
C ALA A 680 -2.59 -14.50 22.87
N TYR A 681 -1.68 -14.21 21.94
CA TYR A 681 -1.60 -14.85 20.63
C TYR A 681 -1.42 -16.37 20.74
N ARG A 682 -0.50 -16.85 21.59
CA ARG A 682 -0.28 -18.29 21.86
C ARG A 682 -1.53 -18.99 22.42
N LYS A 683 -2.40 -18.24 23.10
CA LYS A 683 -3.71 -18.73 23.60
C LYS A 683 -4.84 -18.57 22.58
N GLY A 684 -4.55 -18.11 21.36
CA GLY A 684 -5.55 -17.83 20.33
C GLY A 684 -6.49 -16.68 20.70
N ARG A 685 -6.04 -15.73 21.54
CA ARG A 685 -6.83 -14.57 21.97
C ARG A 685 -6.29 -13.29 21.34
N GLU A 686 -7.21 -12.39 21.02
CA GLU A 686 -6.89 -11.01 20.66
C GLU A 686 -6.56 -10.20 21.92
N VAL A 687 -5.78 -9.13 21.74
CA VAL A 687 -5.45 -8.16 22.78
C VAL A 687 -6.38 -6.96 22.67
N TYR A 688 -7.01 -6.57 23.78
CA TYR A 688 -7.92 -5.43 23.85
C TYR A 688 -7.29 -4.29 24.65
N CYS A 689 -7.73 -3.05 24.40
CA CYS A 689 -7.43 -1.94 25.31
C CYS A 689 -8.10 -2.19 26.68
N LYS A 690 -7.53 -1.63 27.75
CA LYS A 690 -8.02 -1.84 29.13
C LYS A 690 -9.54 -1.63 29.29
N PRO A 691 -10.16 -0.55 28.74
CA PRO A 691 -11.60 -0.38 28.83
C PRO A 691 -12.40 -1.49 28.14
N CYS A 692 -11.94 -1.95 26.97
CA CYS A 692 -12.59 -3.02 26.22
C CYS A 692 -12.47 -4.35 26.92
N ASP A 693 -11.31 -4.65 27.53
CA ASP A 693 -11.08 -5.89 28.27
C ASP A 693 -12.09 -6.01 29.41
N SER A 694 -12.15 -4.99 30.30
CA SER A 694 -13.09 -4.93 31.42
C SER A 694 -14.57 -5.00 30.98
N LYS A 695 -14.94 -4.37 29.87
CA LYS A 695 -16.31 -4.43 29.33
C LYS A 695 -16.62 -5.80 28.72
N SER A 696 -15.64 -6.43 28.08
CA SER A 696 -15.80 -7.74 27.45
C SER A 696 -15.96 -8.87 28.47
N GLU A 697 -15.39 -8.73 29.67
CA GLU A 697 -15.54 -9.70 30.77
C GLU A 697 -16.95 -9.72 31.38
N ARG A 698 -17.72 -8.62 31.24
CA ARG A 698 -19.11 -8.56 31.72
C ARG A 698 -19.98 -9.47 30.87
N LYS A 699 -20.47 -10.56 31.48
CA LYS A 699 -21.30 -11.57 30.80
C LYS A 699 -22.76 -11.49 31.22
N THR A 700 -23.65 -11.69 30.25
CA THR A 700 -25.09 -11.88 30.44
C THR A 700 -25.44 -13.35 30.23
N ARG A 701 -26.46 -13.85 30.93
CA ARG A 701 -26.93 -15.24 30.80
C ARG A 701 -28.19 -15.32 29.94
N ARG A 702 -28.24 -16.30 29.02
CA ARG A 702 -29.43 -16.63 28.21
C ARG A 702 -29.65 -18.15 28.20
N LYS A 703 -30.89 -18.60 27.98
CA LYS A 703 -31.20 -20.03 27.75
C LYS A 703 -30.83 -20.43 26.32
N CYS A 704 -30.09 -21.52 26.17
CA CYS A 704 -29.79 -22.12 24.87
C CYS A 704 -31.09 -22.53 24.18
N GLN A 705 -31.30 -22.14 22.92
CA GLN A 705 -32.52 -22.50 22.18
C GLN A 705 -32.66 -24.03 21.99
N LYS A 706 -31.54 -24.75 21.88
CA LYS A 706 -31.49 -26.21 21.69
C LYS A 706 -31.63 -27.00 23.01
N CYS A 707 -30.62 -26.96 23.89
CA CYS A 707 -30.62 -27.77 25.12
C CYS A 707 -31.26 -27.09 26.34
N LYS A 708 -31.77 -25.86 26.19
CA LYS A 708 -32.41 -25.05 27.25
C LYS A 708 -31.51 -24.69 28.46
N LYS A 709 -30.27 -25.18 28.54
CA LYS A 709 -29.29 -24.82 29.57
C LYS A 709 -28.92 -23.33 29.48
N LYS A 710 -28.77 -22.67 30.65
CA LYS A 710 -28.28 -21.29 30.72
C LYS A 710 -26.80 -21.24 30.37
N PHE A 711 -26.41 -20.34 29.48
CA PHE A 711 -25.02 -20.07 29.14
C PHE A 711 -24.73 -18.57 29.20
N ALA A 712 -23.46 -18.23 29.41
CA ALA A 712 -23.01 -16.85 29.55
C ALA A 712 -22.31 -16.39 28.27
N TYR A 713 -22.58 -15.16 27.84
CA TYR A 713 -21.93 -14.50 26.70
C TYR A 713 -21.69 -13.03 27.01
N SER A 714 -20.75 -12.37 26.31
CA SER A 714 -20.49 -10.94 26.46
C SER A 714 -21.30 -10.14 25.44
N PRO A 715 -22.29 -9.31 25.84
CA PRO A 715 -23.03 -8.48 24.91
C PRO A 715 -22.15 -7.43 24.23
N TYR A 716 -21.24 -6.83 25.00
CA TYR A 716 -20.31 -5.82 24.51
C TYR A 716 -19.42 -6.38 23.39
N TRP A 717 -18.80 -7.54 23.61
CA TRP A 717 -17.92 -8.16 22.63
C TRP A 717 -18.64 -8.45 21.30
N HIS A 718 -19.85 -9.01 21.37
CA HIS A 718 -20.64 -9.33 20.16
C HIS A 718 -21.02 -8.06 19.39
N SER A 719 -21.49 -7.02 20.09
CA SER A 719 -21.83 -5.73 19.48
C SER A 719 -20.62 -5.09 18.78
N MET A 720 -19.48 -4.98 19.47
CA MET A 720 -18.29 -4.36 18.90
C MET A 720 -17.74 -5.14 17.69
N LYS A 721 -17.82 -6.48 17.72
CA LYS A 721 -17.43 -7.35 16.61
C LYS A 721 -18.41 -7.36 15.44
N GLY A 722 -19.55 -6.68 15.52
CA GLY A 722 -20.54 -6.72 14.45
C GLY A 722 -21.23 -8.08 14.35
N MET A 723 -21.40 -8.78 15.49
CA MET A 723 -21.93 -10.14 15.56
C MET A 723 -23.22 -10.17 16.37
N GLU A 724 -24.20 -10.95 15.92
CA GLU A 724 -25.40 -11.19 16.73
C GLU A 724 -25.08 -11.96 18.01
N PRO A 725 -25.80 -11.68 19.11
CA PRO A 725 -25.72 -12.48 20.33
C PRO A 725 -26.04 -13.97 20.06
N PRO A 726 -25.24 -14.90 20.61
CA PRO A 726 -25.45 -16.33 20.39
C PRO A 726 -26.81 -16.77 20.92
N GLN A 727 -27.49 -17.63 20.15
CA GLN A 727 -28.78 -18.20 20.52
C GLN A 727 -28.67 -19.60 21.14
N SER A 728 -27.54 -20.28 20.95
CA SER A 728 -27.24 -21.60 21.49
C SER A 728 -25.93 -21.59 22.27
N CYS A 729 -25.78 -22.49 23.24
CA CYS A 729 -24.51 -22.66 23.95
C CYS A 729 -23.47 -23.37 23.07
N LYS A 730 -22.18 -23.19 23.35
CA LYS A 730 -21.06 -23.79 22.57
C LYS A 730 -21.18 -25.30 22.33
N SER A 731 -21.75 -26.05 23.27
CA SER A 731 -21.96 -27.50 23.12
C SER A 731 -23.10 -27.88 22.18
N CYS A 732 -23.96 -26.93 21.81
CA CYS A 732 -25.12 -27.13 20.95
C CYS A 732 -25.06 -26.30 19.66
N GLU A 733 -24.16 -25.33 19.57
CA GLU A 733 -23.72 -24.83 18.27
C GLU A 733 -23.30 -26.05 17.44
N PRO A 734 -23.72 -26.15 16.18
CA PRO A 734 -23.15 -27.15 15.28
C PRO A 734 -21.65 -26.98 15.43
N SER A 735 -20.93 -28.03 15.81
CA SER A 735 -19.49 -27.95 15.75
C SER A 735 -19.18 -27.63 14.30
N THR A 736 -18.79 -26.40 13.99
CA THR A 736 -17.79 -26.16 12.96
C THR A 736 -16.44 -26.65 13.53
N ARG A 737 -16.42 -27.87 14.07
CA ARG A 737 -15.31 -28.77 13.79
C ARG A 737 -15.72 -29.34 12.44
N PRO A 738 -15.02 -28.99 11.37
CA PRO A 738 -15.01 -29.90 10.24
C PRO A 738 -14.66 -31.29 10.80
N ILE A 739 -15.27 -32.30 10.20
CA ILE A 739 -14.56 -33.55 9.94
C ILE A 739 -13.19 -33.08 9.37
N SER A 740 -12.16 -33.09 10.24
CA SER A 740 -10.99 -32.19 10.16
C SER A 740 -9.94 -32.62 9.16
#